data_AF-A0A8T5GT44-F1
#
_entry.id   AF-A0A8T5GT44-F1
#
_cell.length_a   1.000
_cell.length_b   1.000
_cell.length_c   1.000
_cell.angle_alpha   90.00
_cell.angle_beta   90.00
_cell.angle_gamma   90.00
#
_symmetry.space_group_name_H-M   'P 1'
#
loop_
_entity.id
_entity.type
_entity.pdbx_description
1 polymer ?
#
loop_
_entity_poly.entity_id
_entity_poly.type
_entity_poly.pdbx_seq_one_letter_code
_entity_poly.pdbx_strand_id
1 'polypeptide(L)'
;MATVMLRTAATSIIVLMLISLLAPISNPAYEADNDEVVELTELNPIQRIQSGASTSNPMLVGGGTTSGAEFAEALEYSPGFYAFGGSWNTSNAQTLTFGTKTLAPTSPYSSEFYVGAVDSSGQYQYVIGANHNPVGNGGISIFADLAVGMGGEIVVTGTYTGAIEFGTITIASGSADTFVAMADPSGQWLWAHTFQTVVNNSQEFSEPAAVTIDQNGDVIVTGTHQGETDFGGSVFNVTDTEVYLAKIDGVQGILKWASSGGGVGNQIVEGVEVDSTGDIYVAGVTFGSLIFGTNSYIPAGNSDTFLVTYDSSGVVKTLTGLGTPNQDTQVGAMEISMNGDLYLGGLYDGTLQGTGPSGAWSITATQGAHDSFVLKNPFNTLSGTSWAATGGTTDTDSVGDIAINSMDEVFIVTTIGNTYTAGSYSGVIGGNYDGVVGALSASGSWEWLETTSGSAFEVLYSLAINESDIVTVGGGLGGGSMSKGTLSLTSATNWDAMIWSIDPNSKKDADFDGVPDFADNCPNDSNPTQDNTDGDAQGDACDSDDDNDGLTDNFPDLCPRGGQFNWTSSQDTSNPAASTDWDNDGCKDDVEDTDDDNDEIDDVDDNCPYTSYAPPRPTWVSDAINDIDGDGCRDSDEDADDDADGFEDVNDDCPTLFGTSLNGTQGCLDFDGDSWADTFDDCPNQAGDSTLGGKNACPDADGDGWADLDDAFDNDATQWADADGDGFGDNTAGTTPDDCPSQAGTSSTDRLGCFDADEDGYSDADGFWSTEDGADAFPNDPYQWSDFDEDGFGDNWANDTWGDRSTTWPGEYNADAEGQDACPTQAGTSFQAGMVGCPDADGDGWYDVMDAFPQEPTQHADADGDGFGDNLSGVEPDACPDQVGTSTFDRYGCVDSDGDLRSDPDINWMPAQGGDAFPDEPTQWSDEDLDGYGDNPTGVTPDDCPTVRDTSSIDRLGCADTDGDGYSDPDATWTVADGADACINGRGNSTQDRIGCYDEDGDGYSNPSVDWTVADGADAYVEDPTRWIKEASVDAEGLSSVSSLVYGLGAFALIGALVGGAFFLRGRGESEEEKAWNQSQGGLPGMPPMGGQPAGGMAMPDFSAQPVAAAVAMPNFAAQPVAQQPAASYAAPAVEAAPVAQQPVVQPAPVAADPARTYYEGLLAQGYPAPDALGYTQQYYPAFQG
;
A
#
# COMPACT_ATOMS: atom_id res chain seq x y z
N MET A 1 -8.71 81.08 -15.91
CA MET A 1 -10.01 81.81 -15.89
C MET A 1 -10.47 81.95 -17.33
N ALA A 2 -11.68 81.54 -17.72
CA ALA A 2 -12.80 80.99 -16.93
C ALA A 2 -13.86 80.36 -17.86
N THR A 3 -14.72 79.40 -17.49
CA THR A 3 -14.74 78.29 -16.49
C THR A 3 -15.94 77.38 -16.86
N VAL A 4 -16.01 76.15 -16.34
CA VAL A 4 -17.21 75.25 -16.21
C VAL A 4 -17.55 74.34 -17.39
N MET A 5 -17.76 73.04 -17.07
CA MET A 5 -18.44 71.97 -17.83
C MET A 5 -17.94 71.59 -19.24
N LEU A 6 -16.94 70.69 -19.29
CA LEU A 6 -17.11 69.29 -19.76
C LEU A 6 -15.78 68.52 -19.64
N ARG A 7 -15.79 67.32 -19.03
CA ARG A 7 -14.85 66.17 -19.18
C ARG A 7 -15.01 65.20 -18.01
N THR A 8 -15.84 64.18 -18.20
CA THR A 8 -15.69 62.85 -17.61
C THR A 8 -14.92 61.95 -18.58
N ALA A 9 -14.48 60.78 -18.11
CA ALA A 9 -13.71 59.75 -18.82
C ALA A 9 -12.27 60.11 -19.27
N ALA A 10 -11.37 59.12 -19.09
CA ALA A 10 -9.96 59.02 -19.51
C ALA A 10 -8.84 59.43 -18.51
N THR A 11 -8.72 58.71 -17.38
CA THR A 11 -7.45 58.40 -16.66
C THR A 11 -7.70 57.31 -15.62
N SER A 12 -7.10 56.12 -15.76
CA SER A 12 -6.83 55.13 -14.68
C SER A 12 -5.91 53.98 -15.14
N ILE A 13 -4.79 54.32 -15.79
CA ILE A 13 -3.61 53.44 -15.92
C ILE A 13 -2.38 54.31 -15.60
N ILE A 14 -1.32 53.73 -15.04
CA ILE A 14 -0.08 54.40 -14.59
C ILE A 14 -0.24 55.28 -13.32
N VAL A 15 -0.64 54.66 -12.19
CA VAL A 15 -0.20 55.08 -10.84
C VAL A 15 0.03 53.84 -9.96
N LEU A 16 1.05 53.03 -10.28
CA LEU A 16 1.44 51.87 -9.45
C LEU A 16 2.96 51.63 -9.45
N MET A 17 3.74 52.71 -9.37
CA MET A 17 5.16 52.73 -8.98
C MET A 17 5.50 54.10 -8.36
N LEU A 18 6.47 54.14 -7.45
CA LEU A 18 6.99 55.32 -6.72
C LEU A 18 6.05 55.94 -5.66
N ILE A 19 6.17 55.50 -4.40
CA ILE A 19 6.46 56.34 -3.21
C ILE A 19 6.79 55.42 -2.01
N SER A 20 8.06 55.31 -1.67
CA SER A 20 8.55 54.67 -0.41
C SER A 20 10.04 55.01 -0.19
N LEU A 21 10.33 56.21 0.28
CA LEU A 21 11.71 56.65 0.57
C LEU A 21 11.71 57.67 1.73
N LEU A 22 12.66 57.52 2.66
CA LEU A 22 12.72 58.12 4.01
C LEU A 22 11.73 57.43 4.99
N ALA A 23 12.12 56.91 6.17
CA ALA A 23 13.39 57.00 6.91
C ALA A 23 13.59 55.72 7.83
N PRO A 24 14.57 55.61 8.75
CA PRO A 24 15.53 54.49 8.63
C PRO A 24 15.81 53.60 9.87
N ILE A 25 16.29 52.38 9.59
CA ILE A 25 17.28 51.55 10.33
C ILE A 25 16.94 51.09 11.77
N SER A 26 16.80 49.77 11.93
CA SER A 26 17.72 48.97 12.76
C SER A 26 17.65 47.48 12.39
N ASN A 27 18.75 46.92 11.89
CA ASN A 27 18.91 45.47 11.63
C ASN A 27 20.31 45.02 12.09
N PRO A 28 20.45 43.80 12.62
CA PRO A 28 21.62 42.95 12.41
C PRO A 28 21.19 41.74 11.58
N ALA A 29 21.40 41.77 10.25
CA ALA A 29 22.66 41.34 9.64
C ALA A 29 22.85 39.81 9.70
N TYR A 30 22.28 39.14 8.70
CA TYR A 30 22.84 37.93 8.11
C TYR A 30 23.60 38.37 6.83
N GLU A 31 24.74 37.76 6.53
CA GLU A 31 25.50 38.06 5.30
C GLU A 31 25.05 37.15 4.15
N ALA A 32 25.28 37.60 2.91
CA ALA A 32 24.95 36.86 1.70
C ALA A 32 26.09 36.99 0.67
N ASP A 33 26.36 35.90 -0.05
CA ASP A 33 26.95 35.88 -1.39
C ASP A 33 25.82 35.42 -2.34
N ASN A 34 25.40 36.16 -3.39
CA ASN A 34 26.13 36.56 -4.61
C ASN A 34 26.66 35.33 -5.37
N ASP A 35 26.37 35.06 -6.65
CA ASP A 35 25.50 35.64 -7.68
C ASP A 35 25.01 34.42 -8.53
N GLU A 36 23.93 34.44 -9.33
CA GLU A 36 23.84 35.11 -10.63
C GLU A 36 22.37 35.20 -11.11
N VAL A 37 22.10 35.92 -12.21
CA VAL A 37 20.75 36.28 -12.68
C VAL A 37 20.36 35.49 -13.94
N VAL A 38 19.17 34.87 -13.92
CA VAL A 38 18.48 34.29 -15.09
C VAL A 38 17.19 35.08 -15.37
N GLU A 39 16.74 35.13 -16.63
CA GLU A 39 15.62 35.98 -17.08
C GLU A 39 14.23 35.38 -16.79
N LEU A 40 13.23 36.24 -16.63
CA LEU A 40 11.83 35.86 -16.37
C LEU A 40 11.06 35.61 -17.68
N THR A 41 11.14 34.38 -18.19
CA THR A 41 10.24 33.83 -19.21
C THR A 41 10.04 32.34 -18.97
N GLU A 42 8.84 31.86 -19.33
CA GLU A 42 8.35 30.47 -19.19
C GLU A 42 7.97 30.07 -17.75
N LEU A 43 6.72 29.65 -17.60
CA LEU A 43 6.21 28.92 -16.44
C LEU A 43 6.31 27.44 -16.81
N ASN A 44 7.28 26.72 -16.27
CA ASN A 44 7.27 25.26 -16.34
C ASN A 44 6.20 24.71 -15.39
N PRO A 45 5.59 23.55 -15.71
CA PRO A 45 4.92 22.74 -14.70
C PRO A 45 5.90 22.31 -13.59
N ILE A 46 5.33 21.82 -12.49
CA ILE A 46 5.97 21.57 -11.20
C ILE A 46 7.30 20.81 -11.37
N GLN A 47 8.42 21.48 -11.11
CA GLN A 47 9.61 20.73 -10.68
C GLN A 47 9.31 20.18 -9.29
N ARG A 48 9.30 18.85 -9.15
CA ARG A 48 9.52 18.20 -7.84
C ARG A 48 10.89 18.67 -7.32
N ILE A 49 10.88 19.71 -6.50
CA ILE A 49 11.91 19.86 -5.48
C ILE A 49 11.71 18.66 -4.56
N GLN A 50 12.70 17.76 -4.47
CA GLN A 50 12.72 16.78 -3.38
C GLN A 50 12.62 17.55 -2.07
N SER A 51 11.50 17.39 -1.37
CA SER A 51 11.17 18.07 -0.13
C SER A 51 11.96 17.49 1.03
N GLY A 52 13.28 17.65 0.99
CA GLY A 52 14.16 17.39 2.14
C GLY A 52 13.56 18.05 3.38
N ALA A 53 13.21 17.21 4.36
CA ALA A 53 12.05 17.40 5.23
C ALA A 53 11.77 18.86 5.61
N SER A 54 10.70 19.42 5.04
CA SER A 54 10.17 20.71 5.50
C SER A 54 9.51 20.50 6.85
N THR A 55 10.31 20.54 7.92
CA THR A 55 9.86 20.36 9.31
C THR A 55 8.89 21.48 9.70
N SER A 56 7.62 21.32 9.31
CA SER A 56 6.53 22.13 9.81
C SER A 56 6.53 21.97 11.33
N ASN A 57 6.53 23.08 12.07
CA ASN A 57 6.41 22.95 13.52
C ASN A 57 4.96 22.52 13.78
N PRO A 58 4.70 21.35 14.38
CA PRO A 58 3.33 20.92 14.63
C PRO A 58 2.62 22.00 15.45
N MET A 59 1.41 22.37 15.04
CA MET A 59 0.63 23.36 15.78
C MET A 59 -0.23 22.67 16.82
N LEU A 60 -0.33 23.27 18.00
CA LEU A 60 -1.36 22.93 18.99
C LEU A 60 -1.79 24.22 19.67
N VAL A 61 -2.93 24.75 19.25
CA VAL A 61 -3.45 26.05 19.66
C VAL A 61 -4.92 25.97 20.04
N GLY A 62 -5.39 26.97 20.77
CA GLY A 62 -6.81 27.07 21.12
C GLY A 62 -7.22 28.45 21.62
N GLY A 63 -8.51 28.61 21.84
CA GLY A 63 -9.11 29.84 22.35
C GLY A 63 -10.61 29.69 22.60
N GLY A 64 -11.20 30.66 23.29
CA GLY A 64 -12.54 30.52 23.83
C GLY A 64 -12.90 31.64 24.80
N THR A 65 -13.81 31.35 25.73
CA THR A 65 -14.22 32.24 26.81
C THR A 65 -14.07 31.58 28.19
N THR A 66 -13.99 32.38 29.26
CA THR A 66 -13.74 31.84 30.60
C THR A 66 -14.89 31.03 31.22
N SER A 67 -16.06 30.92 30.56
CA SER A 67 -17.16 30.06 31.02
C SER A 67 -18.16 29.65 29.91
N GLY A 68 -17.75 29.66 28.65
CA GLY A 68 -18.59 29.34 27.52
C GLY A 68 -18.55 27.85 27.16
N ALA A 69 -18.89 27.56 25.92
CA ALA A 69 -18.66 26.29 25.26
C ALA A 69 -18.41 26.62 23.79
N GLU A 70 -17.15 26.50 23.41
CA GLU A 70 -16.61 26.95 22.14
C GLU A 70 -15.85 25.78 21.49
N PHE A 71 -16.07 25.61 20.18
CA PHE A 71 -15.51 24.54 19.36
C PHE A 71 -15.07 25.12 18.01
N ALA A 72 -14.05 24.55 17.37
CA ALA A 72 -13.86 24.69 15.94
C ALA A 72 -14.73 23.61 15.28
N GLU A 73 -15.89 24.02 14.77
CA GLU A 73 -16.96 23.16 14.23
C GLU A 73 -16.67 22.78 12.76
N ALA A 74 -16.10 23.70 11.98
CA ALA A 74 -15.50 23.44 10.67
C ALA A 74 -14.11 24.09 10.58
N LEU A 75 -13.21 23.50 9.79
CA LEU A 75 -11.83 23.93 9.55
C LEU A 75 -11.52 23.78 8.05
N GLU A 76 -10.89 24.78 7.45
CA GLU A 76 -10.60 24.81 6.01
C GLU A 76 -9.22 25.38 5.71
N TYR A 77 -8.59 24.97 4.60
CA TYR A 77 -7.27 25.47 4.19
C TYR A 77 -7.33 26.42 2.98
N SER A 78 -6.46 27.44 3.00
CA SER A 78 -6.15 28.26 1.83
C SER A 78 -4.69 28.71 1.91
N PRO A 79 -3.96 28.91 0.79
CA PRO A 79 -2.51 29.15 0.81
C PRO A 79 -2.02 30.18 1.85
N GLY A 80 -1.41 29.67 2.91
CA GLY A 80 -0.86 30.44 4.04
C GLY A 80 -1.74 30.59 5.29
N PHE A 81 -3.00 30.13 5.32
CA PHE A 81 -3.83 30.13 6.53
C PHE A 81 -4.96 29.09 6.53
N TYR A 82 -5.34 28.64 7.72
CA TYR A 82 -6.56 27.90 7.96
C TYR A 82 -7.68 28.84 8.41
N ALA A 83 -8.86 28.75 7.80
CA ALA A 83 -10.09 29.32 8.31
C ALA A 83 -10.74 28.34 9.29
N PHE A 84 -11.39 28.83 10.35
CA PHE A 84 -12.12 27.96 11.27
C PHE A 84 -13.35 28.67 11.83
N GLY A 85 -14.42 27.94 12.10
CA GLY A 85 -15.71 28.51 12.49
C GLY A 85 -16.35 27.81 13.68
N GLY A 86 -17.42 28.40 14.19
CA GLY A 86 -18.24 27.78 15.23
C GLY A 86 -19.15 28.76 15.95
N SER A 87 -19.85 28.24 16.95
CA SER A 87 -20.79 28.95 17.81
C SER A 87 -20.17 29.26 19.17
N TRP A 88 -20.56 30.37 19.82
CA TRP A 88 -20.10 30.67 21.20
C TRP A 88 -21.20 31.20 22.12
N ASN A 89 -21.06 30.92 23.43
CA ASN A 89 -22.12 31.20 24.40
C ASN A 89 -22.04 32.62 24.98
N THR A 90 -22.89 33.51 24.48
CA THR A 90 -22.85 34.95 24.80
C THR A 90 -23.57 35.33 26.10
N SER A 91 -24.21 34.39 26.79
CA SER A 91 -25.11 34.66 27.92
C SER A 91 -24.48 35.35 29.14
N ASN A 92 -23.15 35.26 29.30
CA ASN A 92 -22.38 35.94 30.35
C ASN A 92 -21.67 37.22 29.88
N ALA A 93 -21.89 37.66 28.62
CA ALA A 93 -21.24 38.81 27.99
C ALA A 93 -19.70 38.79 28.05
N GLN A 94 -19.11 37.62 27.80
CA GLN A 94 -17.66 37.42 27.80
C GLN A 94 -17.05 37.59 26.41
N THR A 95 -15.82 38.10 26.36
CA THR A 95 -15.05 38.31 25.13
C THR A 95 -14.35 37.02 24.71
N LEU A 96 -14.70 36.52 23.53
CA LEU A 96 -14.04 35.41 22.86
C LEU A 96 -12.60 35.80 22.52
N THR A 97 -11.62 34.95 22.83
CA THR A 97 -10.19 35.28 22.75
C THR A 97 -9.37 34.14 22.12
N PHE A 98 -8.68 34.46 21.03
CA PHE A 98 -7.75 33.57 20.32
C PHE A 98 -6.36 34.22 20.28
N GLY A 99 -5.45 33.75 21.14
CA GLY A 99 -4.12 34.34 21.32
C GLY A 99 -4.14 35.82 21.71
N THR A 100 -3.97 36.72 20.74
CA THR A 100 -4.06 38.18 20.92
C THR A 100 -5.27 38.83 20.25
N LYS A 101 -6.07 38.05 19.52
CA LYS A 101 -7.25 38.49 18.77
C LYS A 101 -8.50 38.26 19.64
N THR A 102 -9.46 39.18 19.59
CA THR A 102 -10.60 39.20 20.53
C THR A 102 -11.89 39.66 19.86
N LEU A 103 -12.98 38.93 20.07
CA LEU A 103 -14.32 39.28 19.60
C LEU A 103 -15.26 39.53 20.80
N ALA A 104 -15.92 40.68 20.80
CA ALA A 104 -16.81 41.10 21.89
C ALA A 104 -18.27 40.81 21.53
N PRO A 105 -19.06 40.20 22.43
CA PRO A 105 -20.43 39.79 22.13
C PRO A 105 -21.34 41.00 21.96
N THR A 106 -22.22 40.91 20.96
CA THR A 106 -23.15 41.98 20.58
C THR A 106 -24.60 41.60 20.81
N SER A 107 -24.90 40.29 20.81
CA SER A 107 -26.24 39.76 21.08
C SER A 107 -26.66 40.00 22.54
N PRO A 108 -27.93 40.37 22.80
CA PRO A 108 -28.52 40.38 24.14
C PRO A 108 -29.08 39.00 24.55
N TYR A 109 -28.84 37.94 23.75
CA TYR A 109 -29.29 36.57 23.97
C TYR A 109 -28.11 35.67 24.37
N SER A 110 -27.96 34.47 23.78
CA SER A 110 -27.01 33.45 24.27
C SER A 110 -26.22 32.70 23.20
N SER A 111 -26.30 33.09 21.92
CA SER A 111 -25.54 32.48 20.82
C SER A 111 -25.17 33.53 19.77
N GLU A 112 -23.92 33.51 19.32
CA GLU A 112 -23.38 34.21 18.15
C GLU A 112 -22.38 33.27 17.43
N PHE A 113 -22.26 33.39 16.10
CA PHE A 113 -21.27 32.66 15.30
C PHE A 113 -19.97 33.46 15.22
N TYR A 114 -18.82 32.77 15.18
CA TYR A 114 -17.53 33.36 14.86
C TYR A 114 -16.87 32.68 13.66
N VAL A 115 -15.94 33.40 13.03
CA VAL A 115 -14.95 32.86 12.08
C VAL A 115 -13.58 33.38 12.50
N GLY A 116 -12.60 32.50 12.61
CA GLY A 116 -11.20 32.80 12.86
C GLY A 116 -10.32 32.47 11.65
N ALA A 117 -9.10 32.97 11.68
CA ALA A 117 -8.03 32.55 10.77
C ALA A 117 -6.72 32.39 11.53
N VAL A 118 -5.94 31.35 11.22
CA VAL A 118 -4.67 31.00 11.87
C VAL A 118 -3.66 30.56 10.81
N ASP A 119 -2.40 30.97 10.91
CA ASP A 119 -1.35 30.44 10.01
C ASP A 119 -0.83 29.08 10.48
N SER A 120 -0.08 28.38 9.62
CA SER A 120 0.53 27.07 9.91
C SER A 120 1.56 27.10 11.07
N SER A 121 1.94 28.28 11.58
CA SER A 121 2.74 28.45 12.81
C SER A 121 1.90 28.73 14.07
N GLY A 122 0.57 28.53 13.98
CA GLY A 122 -0.37 28.74 15.07
C GLY A 122 -0.63 30.20 15.42
N GLN A 123 -0.24 31.18 14.59
CA GLN A 123 -0.52 32.59 14.89
C GLN A 123 -1.87 33.02 14.31
N TYR A 124 -2.80 33.32 15.21
CA TYR A 124 -4.13 33.81 14.84
C TYR A 124 -4.05 35.15 14.10
N GLN A 125 -4.56 35.21 12.87
CA GLN A 125 -4.60 36.40 12.02
C GLN A 125 -5.78 37.31 12.38
N TYR A 126 -6.98 36.76 12.58
CA TYR A 126 -8.14 37.48 13.10
C TYR A 126 -9.15 36.54 13.76
N VAL A 127 -10.14 37.15 14.42
CA VAL A 127 -11.43 36.53 14.73
C VAL A 127 -12.52 37.57 14.49
N ILE A 128 -13.54 37.20 13.73
CA ILE A 128 -14.63 38.04 13.24
C ILE A 128 -15.99 37.37 13.49
N GLY A 129 -17.05 38.14 13.27
CA GLY A 129 -18.45 37.71 13.35
C GLY A 129 -19.35 38.87 12.91
N ALA A 130 -20.66 38.74 13.15
CA ALA A 130 -21.64 39.79 12.82
C ALA A 130 -22.16 40.54 14.07
N ASN A 131 -22.67 41.75 13.86
CA ASN A 131 -23.33 42.55 14.89
C ASN A 131 -24.81 42.18 14.99
N HIS A 132 -25.21 41.53 16.08
CA HIS A 132 -26.56 41.07 16.40
C HIS A 132 -27.43 42.12 17.11
N ASN A 133 -26.99 43.38 17.19
CA ASN A 133 -27.80 44.45 17.79
C ASN A 133 -27.76 45.80 17.03
N PRO A 134 -27.86 45.83 15.69
CA PRO A 134 -27.75 47.05 14.90
C PRO A 134 -28.92 48.03 15.13
N VAL A 135 -30.10 47.49 15.49
CA VAL A 135 -31.35 48.26 15.65
C VAL A 135 -31.92 48.27 17.07
N GLY A 136 -31.18 47.75 18.07
CA GLY A 136 -31.56 47.81 19.48
C GLY A 136 -32.58 46.75 19.95
N ASN A 137 -32.96 45.81 19.08
CA ASN A 137 -33.88 44.70 19.41
C ASN A 137 -33.16 43.38 19.71
N GLY A 138 -31.90 43.22 19.30
CA GLY A 138 -31.17 41.95 19.34
C GLY A 138 -31.49 40.96 18.21
N GLY A 139 -30.68 39.90 18.18
CA GLY A 139 -30.82 38.69 17.37
C GLY A 139 -29.91 37.59 17.90
N ILE A 140 -30.03 36.39 17.34
CA ILE A 140 -29.11 35.25 17.56
C ILE A 140 -28.61 34.74 16.22
N SER A 141 -27.46 34.06 16.24
CA SER A 141 -27.05 33.14 15.19
C SER A 141 -26.50 31.86 15.78
N ILE A 142 -26.46 30.82 14.95
CA ILE A 142 -25.73 29.58 15.18
C ILE A 142 -24.93 29.32 13.90
N PHE A 143 -23.69 28.91 14.04
CA PHE A 143 -22.87 28.45 12.92
C PHE A 143 -23.51 27.18 12.30
N ALA A 144 -23.17 26.88 11.05
CA ALA A 144 -23.40 25.56 10.49
C ALA A 144 -22.11 25.10 9.82
N ASP A 145 -21.61 25.87 8.86
CA ASP A 145 -20.46 25.49 8.04
C ASP A 145 -19.74 26.69 7.37
N LEU A 146 -18.53 26.49 6.87
CA LEU A 146 -17.72 27.47 6.14
C LEU A 146 -16.90 26.80 5.02
N ALA A 147 -16.67 27.52 3.93
CA ALA A 147 -15.78 27.11 2.84
C ALA A 147 -14.82 28.24 2.45
N VAL A 148 -13.68 27.91 1.82
CA VAL A 148 -12.68 28.92 1.41
C VAL A 148 -12.30 28.78 -0.07
N GLY A 149 -12.37 29.88 -0.80
CA GLY A 149 -11.99 29.91 -2.22
C GLY A 149 -10.47 29.98 -2.43
N MET A 150 -10.02 29.68 -3.66
CA MET A 150 -8.60 29.75 -4.04
C MET A 150 -7.96 31.15 -3.89
N GLY A 151 -8.75 32.22 -3.82
CA GLY A 151 -8.28 33.59 -3.52
C GLY A 151 -8.21 33.92 -2.02
N GLY A 152 -8.61 32.98 -1.15
CA GLY A 152 -8.74 33.13 0.30
C GLY A 152 -10.05 33.77 0.76
N GLU A 153 -11.03 33.95 -0.12
CA GLU A 153 -12.38 34.40 0.25
C GLU A 153 -13.07 33.35 1.12
N ILE A 154 -13.49 33.72 2.33
CA ILE A 154 -14.18 32.81 3.25
C ILE A 154 -15.68 33.02 3.11
N VAL A 155 -16.42 31.94 2.84
CA VAL A 155 -17.88 31.90 2.94
C VAL A 155 -18.26 31.25 4.26
N VAL A 156 -19.29 31.75 4.92
CA VAL A 156 -19.92 31.11 6.09
C VAL A 156 -21.43 31.03 5.89
N THR A 157 -21.99 29.89 6.28
CA THR A 157 -23.44 29.65 6.33
C THR A 157 -23.88 29.36 7.78
N GLY A 158 -25.15 29.57 8.08
CA GLY A 158 -25.69 29.32 9.40
C GLY A 158 -27.14 29.76 9.57
N THR A 159 -27.68 29.56 10.77
CA THR A 159 -29.05 29.99 11.13
C THR A 159 -29.00 31.33 11.86
N TYR A 160 -30.02 32.17 11.67
CA TYR A 160 -30.20 33.37 12.48
C TYR A 160 -31.67 33.72 12.72
N THR A 161 -31.91 34.49 13.78
CA THR A 161 -33.23 35.04 14.11
C THR A 161 -33.07 36.49 14.60
N GLY A 162 -33.88 37.42 14.10
CA GLY A 162 -33.80 38.84 14.44
C GLY A 162 -33.07 39.66 13.37
N ALA A 163 -32.35 40.71 13.78
CA ALA A 163 -31.61 41.58 12.86
C ALA A 163 -30.10 41.52 13.13
N ILE A 164 -29.32 41.31 12.08
CA ILE A 164 -27.89 40.99 12.11
C ILE A 164 -27.16 41.83 11.03
N GLU A 165 -25.96 42.30 11.35
CA GLU A 165 -25.20 43.26 10.54
C GLU A 165 -23.77 42.78 10.28
N PHE A 166 -23.49 42.47 9.02
CA PHE A 166 -22.20 42.03 8.48
C PHE A 166 -21.46 43.27 7.96
N GLY A 167 -20.68 43.92 8.84
CA GLY A 167 -19.90 45.13 8.53
C GLY A 167 -20.75 46.37 8.26
N THR A 168 -21.34 46.47 7.06
CA THR A 168 -22.33 47.51 6.69
C THR A 168 -23.58 46.96 6.01
N ILE A 169 -23.66 45.65 5.79
CA ILE A 169 -24.82 44.95 5.24
C ILE A 169 -25.72 44.53 6.40
N THR A 170 -27.03 44.75 6.32
CA THR A 170 -27.98 44.34 7.36
C THR A 170 -29.06 43.44 6.77
N ILE A 171 -29.18 42.22 7.29
CA ILE A 171 -30.26 41.28 7.00
C ILE A 171 -31.14 41.07 8.25
N ALA A 172 -32.37 40.61 8.07
CA ALA A 172 -33.31 40.42 9.17
C ALA A 172 -34.39 39.38 8.87
N SER A 173 -34.66 38.49 9.84
CA SER A 173 -35.77 37.53 9.81
C SER A 173 -36.61 37.56 11.10
N GLY A 174 -37.83 37.01 11.01
CA GLY A 174 -38.72 36.69 12.12
C GLY A 174 -38.80 35.20 12.48
N SER A 175 -38.18 34.32 11.68
CA SER A 175 -38.00 32.87 11.88
C SER A 175 -36.54 32.54 12.23
N ALA A 176 -36.26 31.26 12.46
CA ALA A 176 -34.92 30.72 12.21
C ALA A 176 -34.81 30.50 10.70
N ASP A 177 -34.01 31.35 10.06
CA ASP A 177 -33.77 31.34 8.61
C ASP A 177 -32.26 31.18 8.34
N THR A 178 -31.92 30.69 7.15
CA THR A 178 -30.54 30.62 6.68
C THR A 178 -29.98 32.02 6.41
N PHE A 179 -28.73 32.26 6.80
CA PHE A 179 -27.87 33.30 6.24
C PHE A 179 -26.71 32.68 5.48
N VAL A 180 -26.22 33.39 4.46
CA VAL A 180 -24.98 33.08 3.73
C VAL A 180 -24.20 34.39 3.60
N ALA A 181 -22.92 34.40 3.96
CA ALA A 181 -22.10 35.61 3.90
C ALA A 181 -20.66 35.30 3.48
N MET A 182 -20.06 36.20 2.70
CA MET A 182 -18.67 36.09 2.24
C MET A 182 -17.81 37.22 2.83
N ALA A 183 -16.58 36.90 3.21
CA ALA A 183 -15.54 37.83 3.64
C ALA A 183 -14.28 37.72 2.77
N ASP A 184 -13.53 38.81 2.67
CA ASP A 184 -12.20 38.80 2.05
C ASP A 184 -11.15 38.09 2.95
N PRO A 185 -9.94 37.75 2.44
CA PRO A 185 -8.86 37.12 3.21
C PRO A 185 -8.30 37.97 4.38
N SER A 186 -8.85 39.17 4.62
CA SER A 186 -8.54 40.02 5.78
C SER A 186 -9.66 40.04 6.82
N GLY A 187 -10.72 39.26 6.61
CA GLY A 187 -11.90 39.17 7.46
C GLY A 187 -12.91 40.30 7.27
N GLN A 188 -12.95 40.97 6.11
CA GLN A 188 -13.93 42.02 5.83
C GLN A 188 -15.11 41.49 5.00
N TRP A 189 -16.31 41.55 5.58
CA TRP A 189 -17.57 41.16 4.92
C TRP A 189 -17.81 41.90 3.59
N LEU A 190 -17.93 41.14 2.51
CA LEU A 190 -18.17 41.59 1.14
C LEU A 190 -19.66 41.67 0.81
N TRP A 191 -20.40 40.60 1.10
CA TRP A 191 -21.86 40.49 0.94
C TRP A 191 -22.47 39.56 1.99
N ALA A 192 -23.78 39.67 2.20
CA ALA A 192 -24.55 38.77 3.08
C ALA A 192 -26.03 38.69 2.64
N HIS A 193 -26.54 37.47 2.52
CA HIS A 193 -27.87 37.13 2.03
C HIS A 193 -28.60 36.17 2.99
N THR A 194 -29.87 35.88 2.70
CA THR A 194 -30.74 35.07 3.56
C THR A 194 -31.84 34.40 2.74
N PHE A 195 -32.19 33.17 3.08
CA PHE A 195 -33.34 32.46 2.53
C PHE A 195 -34.52 32.66 3.49
N GLN A 196 -35.55 33.39 3.06
CA GLN A 196 -36.57 33.91 3.98
C GLN A 196 -37.80 32.99 4.06
N THR A 197 -38.10 32.45 5.25
CA THR A 197 -39.27 31.58 5.43
C THR A 197 -40.50 32.36 5.90
N VAL A 198 -41.61 32.23 5.18
CA VAL A 198 -42.87 32.93 5.45
C VAL A 198 -43.63 32.21 6.57
N VAL A 199 -43.41 32.67 7.80
CA VAL A 199 -44.03 32.15 9.04
C VAL A 199 -45.56 32.30 9.04
N ASN A 200 -46.24 31.26 8.56
CA ASN A 200 -47.68 31.03 8.63
C ASN A 200 -48.08 30.21 9.87
N ASN A 201 -47.18 29.34 10.34
CA ASN A 201 -47.31 28.52 11.55
C ASN A 201 -46.01 28.59 12.40
N SER A 202 -45.97 27.96 13.58
CA SER A 202 -44.86 28.10 14.53
C SER A 202 -43.78 27.00 14.43
N GLN A 203 -43.61 26.38 13.27
CA GLN A 203 -42.65 25.30 13.00
C GLN A 203 -42.04 25.39 11.58
N GLU A 204 -42.15 26.53 10.89
CA GLU A 204 -41.59 26.75 9.56
C GLU A 204 -40.22 27.42 9.69
N PHE A 205 -39.22 26.95 8.93
CA PHE A 205 -37.80 27.32 9.05
C PHE A 205 -37.04 27.13 7.73
N SER A 206 -35.82 27.66 7.65
CA SER A 206 -34.78 27.20 6.71
C SER A 206 -33.44 27.10 7.44
N GLU A 207 -32.83 25.92 7.41
CA GLU A 207 -31.60 25.61 8.15
C GLU A 207 -30.57 25.07 7.14
N PRO A 208 -29.38 25.69 7.00
CA PRO A 208 -28.31 25.15 6.18
C PRO A 208 -27.66 23.96 6.88
N ALA A 209 -27.05 23.08 6.09
CA ALA A 209 -26.11 22.08 6.58
C ALA A 209 -24.69 22.50 6.19
N ALA A 210 -24.34 22.31 4.92
CA ALA A 210 -23.02 22.59 4.37
C ALA A 210 -23.01 23.66 3.26
N VAL A 211 -21.82 24.16 2.94
CA VAL A 211 -21.50 25.14 1.90
C VAL A 211 -20.18 24.78 1.24
N THR A 212 -20.10 24.88 -0.09
CA THR A 212 -18.87 24.69 -0.86
C THR A 212 -18.77 25.76 -1.96
N ILE A 213 -17.63 25.83 -2.66
CA ILE A 213 -17.33 26.86 -3.67
C ILE A 213 -16.80 26.19 -4.94
N ASP A 214 -17.43 26.46 -6.10
CA ASP A 214 -16.97 25.89 -7.37
C ASP A 214 -15.73 26.61 -7.95
N GLN A 215 -15.14 26.03 -9.00
CA GLN A 215 -14.00 26.60 -9.73
C GLN A 215 -14.25 28.00 -10.34
N ASN A 216 -15.51 28.43 -10.49
CA ASN A 216 -15.86 29.78 -10.94
C ASN A 216 -15.92 30.80 -9.79
N GLY A 217 -15.73 30.34 -8.55
CA GLY A 217 -15.96 31.08 -7.32
C GLY A 217 -17.43 31.17 -6.91
N ASP A 218 -18.36 30.44 -7.55
CA ASP A 218 -19.77 30.43 -7.16
C ASP A 218 -19.97 29.63 -5.89
N VAL A 219 -20.84 30.15 -5.02
CA VAL A 219 -21.14 29.54 -3.72
C VAL A 219 -22.33 28.60 -3.87
N ILE A 220 -22.16 27.36 -3.45
CA ILE A 220 -23.20 26.33 -3.39
C ILE A 220 -23.58 26.14 -1.91
N VAL A 221 -24.86 26.31 -1.56
CA VAL A 221 -25.35 26.08 -0.19
C VAL A 221 -26.46 25.04 -0.21
N THR A 222 -26.35 24.05 0.68
CA THR A 222 -27.33 22.99 0.88
C THR A 222 -27.96 23.06 2.27
N GLY A 223 -29.07 22.36 2.46
CA GLY A 223 -29.71 22.22 3.77
C GLY A 223 -31.14 21.74 3.70
N THR A 224 -31.92 22.00 4.75
CA THR A 224 -33.33 21.61 4.83
C THR A 224 -34.25 22.80 5.10
N HIS A 225 -35.49 22.70 4.66
CA HIS A 225 -36.49 23.72 4.92
C HIS A 225 -37.89 23.14 5.14
N GLN A 226 -38.75 23.91 5.82
CA GLN A 226 -40.16 23.58 6.01
C GLN A 226 -41.04 24.83 5.86
N GLY A 227 -42.06 24.75 5.00
CA GLY A 227 -42.95 25.87 4.67
C GLY A 227 -42.56 26.63 3.40
N GLU A 228 -43.09 27.85 3.26
CA GLU A 228 -42.88 28.71 2.09
C GLU A 228 -41.58 29.52 2.25
N THR A 229 -40.50 29.12 1.57
CA THR A 229 -39.16 29.71 1.66
C THR A 229 -38.77 30.40 0.36
N ASP A 230 -38.31 31.66 0.44
CA ASP A 230 -37.78 32.44 -0.69
C ASP A 230 -36.24 32.45 -0.65
N PHE A 231 -35.61 31.80 -1.63
CA PHE A 231 -34.15 31.65 -1.74
C PHE A 231 -33.46 32.85 -2.43
N GLY A 232 -34.20 33.93 -2.75
CA GLY A 232 -33.67 35.11 -3.45
C GLY A 232 -34.40 35.43 -4.77
N GLY A 233 -35.65 34.99 -4.92
CA GLY A 233 -36.48 35.10 -6.11
C GLY A 233 -37.11 33.77 -6.53
N SER A 234 -36.51 32.65 -6.11
CA SER A 234 -37.06 31.30 -6.24
C SER A 234 -37.77 30.90 -4.95
N VAL A 235 -39.06 30.57 -5.03
CA VAL A 235 -39.89 30.28 -3.86
C VAL A 235 -40.42 28.85 -3.93
N PHE A 236 -40.11 28.05 -2.90
CA PHE A 236 -40.61 26.69 -2.72
C PHE A 236 -41.52 26.62 -1.48
N ASN A 237 -42.50 25.73 -1.47
CA ASN A 237 -43.47 25.59 -0.36
C ASN A 237 -43.74 24.11 -0.08
N VAL A 238 -43.09 23.59 0.97
CA VAL A 238 -43.01 22.17 1.33
C VAL A 238 -43.69 21.91 2.67
N THR A 239 -44.24 20.70 2.88
CA THR A 239 -45.03 20.38 4.10
C THR A 239 -44.27 19.55 5.13
N ASP A 240 -43.40 18.67 4.67
CA ASP A 240 -42.46 17.93 5.51
C ASP A 240 -41.08 18.63 5.43
N THR A 241 -40.05 18.07 6.07
CA THR A 241 -38.69 18.67 6.04
C THR A 241 -37.94 18.15 4.81
N GLU A 242 -37.93 18.95 3.74
CA GLU A 242 -37.35 18.62 2.44
C GLU A 242 -36.00 19.34 2.24
N VAL A 243 -35.16 18.82 1.34
CA VAL A 243 -33.82 19.33 1.02
C VAL A 243 -33.93 20.51 0.05
N TYR A 244 -33.03 21.49 0.18
CA TYR A 244 -32.79 22.52 -0.82
C TYR A 244 -31.32 22.56 -1.25
N LEU A 245 -31.08 23.06 -2.47
CA LEU A 245 -29.76 23.36 -2.99
C LEU A 245 -29.82 24.71 -3.71
N ALA A 246 -28.92 25.65 -3.41
CA ALA A 246 -28.90 26.98 -4.00
C ALA A 246 -27.50 27.37 -4.48
N LYS A 247 -27.38 27.80 -5.74
CA LYS A 247 -26.14 28.32 -6.32
C LYS A 247 -26.20 29.85 -6.43
N ILE A 248 -25.19 30.52 -5.90
CA ILE A 248 -25.10 31.97 -5.71
C ILE A 248 -23.85 32.50 -6.41
N ASP A 249 -23.99 33.64 -7.11
CA ASP A 249 -22.87 34.36 -7.73
C ASP A 249 -21.85 34.81 -6.68
N GLY A 250 -20.63 34.27 -6.73
CA GLY A 250 -19.59 34.55 -5.74
C GLY A 250 -19.21 36.02 -5.60
N VAL A 251 -19.29 36.79 -6.68
CA VAL A 251 -18.85 38.20 -6.69
C VAL A 251 -19.95 39.14 -6.18
N GLN A 252 -21.23 38.81 -6.40
CA GLN A 252 -22.36 39.71 -6.14
C GLN A 252 -23.37 39.19 -5.09
N GLY A 253 -23.27 37.95 -4.63
CA GLY A 253 -24.22 37.33 -3.71
C GLY A 253 -25.62 37.08 -4.33
N ILE A 254 -25.73 37.09 -5.66
CA ILE A 254 -27.02 36.98 -6.37
C ILE A 254 -27.32 35.51 -6.68
N LEU A 255 -28.50 35.03 -6.29
CA LEU A 255 -28.97 33.69 -6.64
C LEU A 255 -28.95 33.48 -8.16
N LYS A 256 -28.22 32.45 -8.63
CA LYS A 256 -28.21 31.98 -10.01
C LYS A 256 -29.35 31.01 -10.26
N TRP A 257 -29.49 30.00 -9.40
CA TRP A 257 -30.63 29.08 -9.36
C TRP A 257 -30.81 28.46 -7.96
N ALA A 258 -32.00 27.93 -7.69
CA ALA A 258 -32.28 27.10 -6.52
C ALA A 258 -33.14 25.89 -6.91
N SER A 259 -32.92 24.77 -6.23
CA SER A 259 -33.62 23.50 -6.39
C SER A 259 -34.11 23.01 -5.03
N SER A 260 -35.12 22.14 -5.02
CA SER A 260 -35.75 21.61 -3.81
C SER A 260 -36.34 20.22 -4.11
N GLY A 261 -36.19 19.29 -3.17
CA GLY A 261 -36.63 17.90 -3.33
C GLY A 261 -36.54 17.10 -2.03
N GLY A 262 -37.20 15.95 -1.98
CA GLY A 262 -37.41 15.23 -0.74
C GLY A 262 -38.57 14.26 -0.85
N GLY A 263 -39.27 13.97 0.24
CA GLY A 263 -40.46 13.11 0.15
C GLY A 263 -41.18 12.83 1.46
N VAL A 264 -41.46 11.55 1.73
CA VAL A 264 -42.32 11.15 2.85
C VAL A 264 -41.47 10.76 4.05
N GLY A 265 -41.36 11.68 5.01
CA GLY A 265 -40.49 11.58 6.17
C GLY A 265 -39.58 12.81 6.26
N ASN A 266 -38.82 12.93 7.34
CA ASN A 266 -37.80 13.98 7.45
C ASN A 266 -36.56 13.58 6.64
N GLN A 267 -35.86 14.59 6.12
CA GLN A 267 -34.50 14.47 5.59
C GLN A 267 -33.53 15.22 6.51
N ILE A 268 -32.27 14.81 6.51
CA ILE A 268 -31.10 15.55 7.00
C ILE A 268 -30.11 15.60 5.83
N VAL A 269 -29.30 16.65 5.78
CA VAL A 269 -28.20 16.82 4.83
C VAL A 269 -26.94 17.00 5.66
N GLU A 270 -25.84 16.39 5.25
CA GLU A 270 -24.57 16.47 6.00
C GLU A 270 -23.51 17.24 5.19
N GLY A 271 -23.28 16.89 3.91
CA GLY A 271 -22.26 17.53 3.05
C GLY A 271 -22.73 17.88 1.63
N VAL A 272 -22.01 18.78 0.95
CA VAL A 272 -22.21 19.12 -0.47
C VAL A 272 -20.90 19.46 -1.15
N GLU A 273 -20.45 18.65 -2.12
CA GLU A 273 -19.23 18.91 -2.87
C GLU A 273 -19.45 19.10 -4.37
N VAL A 274 -18.44 19.67 -5.03
CA VAL A 274 -18.44 19.96 -6.47
C VAL A 274 -17.21 19.34 -7.12
N ASP A 275 -17.42 18.46 -8.10
CA ASP A 275 -16.30 17.82 -8.80
C ASP A 275 -15.61 18.75 -9.80
N SER A 276 -14.49 18.29 -10.37
CA SER A 276 -13.70 19.05 -11.34
C SER A 276 -14.44 19.38 -12.65
N THR A 277 -15.59 18.75 -12.92
CA THR A 277 -16.48 19.04 -14.06
C THR A 277 -17.57 20.06 -13.73
N GLY A 278 -17.76 20.36 -12.44
CA GLY A 278 -18.82 21.25 -11.94
C GLY A 278 -20.15 20.56 -11.66
N ASP A 279 -20.21 19.23 -11.64
CA ASP A 279 -21.33 18.50 -11.07
C ASP A 279 -21.36 18.69 -9.54
N ILE A 280 -22.55 18.71 -8.95
CA ILE A 280 -22.76 18.98 -7.53
C ILE A 280 -23.34 17.74 -6.86
N TYR A 281 -22.67 17.25 -5.83
CA TYR A 281 -22.98 16.06 -5.06
C TYR A 281 -23.55 16.50 -3.71
N VAL A 282 -24.72 15.97 -3.31
CA VAL A 282 -25.30 16.25 -1.98
C VAL A 282 -25.58 14.93 -1.29
N ALA A 283 -24.97 14.74 -0.11
CA ALA A 283 -25.15 13.56 0.73
C ALA A 283 -25.97 13.88 1.98
N GLY A 284 -26.74 12.90 2.45
CA GLY A 284 -27.55 13.06 3.65
C GLY A 284 -28.28 11.81 4.09
N VAL A 285 -29.09 11.96 5.13
CA VAL A 285 -29.86 10.87 5.76
C VAL A 285 -31.35 11.01 5.46
N THR A 286 -32.01 9.92 5.12
CA THR A 286 -33.46 9.87 4.95
C THR A 286 -34.14 8.81 5.82
N PHE A 287 -35.27 9.20 6.42
CA PHE A 287 -36.15 8.32 7.20
C PHE A 287 -37.37 7.85 6.37
N GLY A 288 -37.30 7.95 5.03
CA GLY A 288 -38.36 7.51 4.13
C GLY A 288 -38.10 7.75 2.63
N SER A 289 -39.12 7.56 1.80
CA SER A 289 -38.96 7.57 0.33
C SER A 289 -38.74 8.97 -0.22
N LEU A 290 -37.68 9.15 -1.02
CA LEU A 290 -37.24 10.40 -1.63
C LEU A 290 -37.67 10.50 -3.10
N ILE A 291 -37.89 11.72 -3.59
CA ILE A 291 -38.13 12.06 -4.98
C ILE A 291 -37.38 13.37 -5.33
N PHE A 292 -36.47 13.29 -6.30
CA PHE A 292 -35.76 14.45 -6.85
C PHE A 292 -36.00 14.50 -8.36
N GLY A 293 -36.77 15.49 -8.82
CA GLY A 293 -37.20 15.59 -10.22
C GLY A 293 -38.06 14.41 -10.66
N THR A 294 -37.49 13.50 -11.46
CA THR A 294 -38.10 12.22 -11.86
C THR A 294 -37.48 10.99 -11.19
N ASN A 295 -36.38 11.16 -10.46
CA ASN A 295 -35.65 10.10 -9.80
C ASN A 295 -36.25 9.85 -8.40
N SER A 296 -36.21 8.61 -7.91
CA SER A 296 -36.82 8.26 -6.62
C SER A 296 -36.07 7.13 -5.90
N TYR A 297 -35.83 7.29 -4.61
CA TYR A 297 -35.18 6.30 -3.74
C TYR A 297 -36.14 5.78 -2.67
N ILE A 298 -35.99 4.52 -2.27
CA ILE A 298 -36.81 3.87 -1.24
C ILE A 298 -35.86 3.18 -0.25
N PRO A 299 -35.77 3.67 0.99
CA PRO A 299 -34.94 3.08 2.03
C PRO A 299 -35.21 1.60 2.32
N ALA A 300 -34.15 0.89 2.71
CA ALA A 300 -34.15 -0.48 3.21
C ALA A 300 -34.13 -0.55 4.76
N GLY A 301 -33.54 0.44 5.41
CA GLY A 301 -33.36 0.57 6.85
C GLY A 301 -34.49 1.34 7.58
N ASN A 302 -34.17 1.75 8.81
CA ASN A 302 -34.91 2.77 9.56
C ASN A 302 -34.43 4.18 9.16
N SER A 303 -33.14 4.29 8.84
CA SER A 303 -32.49 5.43 8.22
C SER A 303 -31.47 4.94 7.19
N ASP A 304 -31.49 5.56 6.01
CA ASP A 304 -30.59 5.25 4.90
C ASP A 304 -29.86 6.52 4.47
N THR A 305 -28.62 6.33 4.01
CA THR A 305 -27.83 7.37 3.36
C THR A 305 -28.31 7.54 1.93
N PHE A 306 -28.52 8.78 1.49
CA PHE A 306 -28.78 9.09 0.08
C PHE A 306 -27.67 9.96 -0.50
N LEU A 307 -27.45 9.82 -1.81
CA LEU A 307 -26.64 10.70 -2.63
C LEU A 307 -27.49 11.17 -3.80
N VAL A 308 -27.57 12.48 -4.00
CA VAL A 308 -28.21 13.10 -5.17
C VAL A 308 -27.17 13.94 -5.91
N THR A 309 -27.09 13.80 -7.23
CA THR A 309 -26.17 14.56 -8.07
C THR A 309 -26.93 15.50 -8.98
N TYR A 310 -26.35 16.68 -9.23
CA TYR A 310 -26.89 17.71 -10.12
C TYR A 310 -25.81 18.13 -11.13
N ASP A 311 -26.21 18.55 -12.32
CA ASP A 311 -25.31 19.32 -13.17
C ASP A 311 -25.11 20.75 -12.63
N SER A 312 -24.09 21.45 -13.14
CA SER A 312 -23.78 22.85 -12.79
C SER A 312 -24.93 23.85 -13.01
N SER A 313 -25.97 23.46 -13.76
CA SER A 313 -27.19 24.25 -14.02
C SER A 313 -28.36 23.94 -13.06
N GLY A 314 -28.18 22.97 -12.16
CA GLY A 314 -29.15 22.58 -11.12
C GLY A 314 -30.14 21.49 -11.55
N VAL A 315 -29.88 20.76 -12.63
CA VAL A 315 -30.71 19.62 -13.05
C VAL A 315 -30.20 18.33 -12.42
N VAL A 316 -31.09 17.61 -11.74
CA VAL A 316 -30.77 16.32 -11.10
C VAL A 316 -30.32 15.28 -12.14
N LYS A 317 -29.10 14.78 -12.03
CA LYS A 317 -28.55 13.68 -12.84
C LYS A 317 -28.97 12.33 -12.25
N THR A 318 -28.52 12.00 -11.03
CA THR A 318 -28.82 10.72 -10.35
C THR A 318 -29.39 10.92 -8.95
N LEU A 319 -30.00 9.86 -8.41
CA LEU A 319 -30.37 9.72 -7.00
C LEU A 319 -30.17 8.26 -6.61
N THR A 320 -29.30 8.00 -5.64
CA THR A 320 -28.93 6.68 -5.15
C THR A 320 -28.83 6.70 -3.61
N GLY A 321 -28.46 5.58 -2.98
CA GLY A 321 -28.31 5.51 -1.53
C GLY A 321 -27.96 4.12 -0.98
N LEU A 322 -27.50 4.10 0.26
CA LEU A 322 -26.99 2.95 1.00
C LEU A 322 -27.80 2.73 2.29
N GLY A 323 -28.11 1.48 2.61
CA GLY A 323 -28.91 1.16 3.80
C GLY A 323 -28.93 -0.31 4.21
N THR A 324 -28.75 -0.56 5.50
CA THR A 324 -28.80 -1.88 6.12
C THR A 324 -30.24 -2.28 6.49
N PRO A 325 -30.78 -3.44 6.03
CA PRO A 325 -32.21 -3.73 6.14
C PRO A 325 -32.79 -3.76 7.56
N ASN A 326 -33.74 -2.85 7.86
CA ASN A 326 -34.33 -2.59 9.19
C ASN A 326 -33.32 -2.10 10.27
N GLN A 327 -32.13 -1.66 9.87
CA GLN A 327 -31.08 -1.10 10.71
C GLN A 327 -30.81 0.35 10.28
N ASP A 328 -29.74 0.97 10.72
CA ASP A 328 -29.45 2.39 10.48
C ASP A 328 -28.11 2.54 9.73
N THR A 329 -28.07 3.41 8.72
CA THR A 329 -26.88 3.70 7.91
C THR A 329 -26.86 5.20 7.60
N GLN A 330 -25.99 5.94 8.25
CA GLN A 330 -25.97 7.41 8.20
C GLN A 330 -24.56 7.87 7.83
N VAL A 331 -24.44 8.54 6.68
CA VAL A 331 -23.31 9.42 6.37
C VAL A 331 -23.19 10.50 7.45
N GLY A 332 -21.96 10.90 7.74
CA GLY A 332 -21.62 12.10 8.52
C GLY A 332 -20.62 13.01 7.79
N ALA A 333 -19.86 12.47 6.84
CA ALA A 333 -18.85 13.19 6.06
C ALA A 333 -18.83 12.75 4.59
N MET A 334 -18.45 13.64 3.69
CA MET A 334 -18.28 13.39 2.26
C MET A 334 -17.15 14.26 1.73
N GLU A 335 -16.30 13.72 0.87
CA GLU A 335 -15.23 14.45 0.19
C GLU A 335 -15.04 13.90 -1.23
N ILE A 336 -14.52 14.69 -2.16
CA ILE A 336 -14.19 14.31 -3.55
C ILE A 336 -12.72 14.65 -3.81
N SER A 337 -11.87 13.64 -4.07
CA SER A 337 -10.45 13.92 -4.36
C SER A 337 -10.27 14.62 -5.73
N MET A 338 -9.08 15.19 -5.97
CA MET A 338 -8.80 15.92 -7.22
C MET A 338 -9.00 15.05 -8.48
N ASN A 339 -8.90 13.72 -8.32
CA ASN A 339 -9.12 12.70 -9.35
C ASN A 339 -10.61 12.40 -9.61
N GLY A 340 -11.53 13.01 -8.86
CA GLY A 340 -12.98 12.85 -9.00
C GLY A 340 -13.56 11.66 -8.21
N ASP A 341 -12.76 11.01 -7.37
CA ASP A 341 -13.20 9.88 -6.56
C ASP A 341 -14.01 10.32 -5.35
N LEU A 342 -15.19 9.73 -5.15
CA LEU A 342 -16.10 10.05 -4.05
C LEU A 342 -15.79 9.22 -2.80
N TYR A 343 -15.53 9.90 -1.68
CA TYR A 343 -15.35 9.30 -0.36
C TYR A 343 -16.56 9.62 0.53
N LEU A 344 -17.08 8.61 1.24
CA LEU A 344 -18.15 8.76 2.23
C LEU A 344 -17.74 8.17 3.59
N GLY A 345 -17.91 8.96 4.65
CA GLY A 345 -17.72 8.56 6.04
C GLY A 345 -19.03 8.59 6.83
N GLY A 346 -19.17 7.73 7.83
CA GLY A 346 -20.36 7.73 8.69
C GLY A 346 -20.43 6.58 9.68
N LEU A 347 -21.65 6.18 10.04
CA LEU A 347 -22.00 5.10 10.98
C LEU A 347 -22.98 4.08 10.36
N TYR A 348 -22.87 2.81 10.77
CA TYR A 348 -23.78 1.75 10.33
C TYR A 348 -23.96 0.64 11.39
N ASP A 349 -25.02 -0.17 11.24
CA ASP A 349 -25.27 -1.38 12.03
C ASP A 349 -25.56 -2.58 11.11
N GLY A 350 -25.06 -3.77 11.46
CA GLY A 350 -25.19 -5.00 10.66
C GLY A 350 -24.16 -5.11 9.52
N THR A 351 -24.58 -5.63 8.38
CA THR A 351 -23.71 -5.82 7.20
C THR A 351 -24.14 -4.86 6.10
N LEU A 352 -23.30 -3.87 5.81
CA LEU A 352 -23.49 -2.91 4.72
C LEU A 352 -22.78 -3.44 3.46
N GLN A 353 -23.47 -3.42 2.34
CA GLN A 353 -22.98 -3.94 1.06
C GLN A 353 -23.40 -3.01 -0.08
N GLY A 354 -22.56 -2.96 -1.12
CA GLY A 354 -22.86 -2.22 -2.34
C GLY A 354 -22.16 -2.82 -3.55
N THR A 355 -22.04 -2.01 -4.58
CA THR A 355 -21.28 -2.34 -5.79
C THR A 355 -20.75 -1.04 -6.33
N GLY A 356 -19.43 -0.84 -6.25
CA GLY A 356 -18.70 0.24 -6.89
C GLY A 356 -18.15 -0.21 -8.25
N PRO A 357 -17.28 0.59 -8.89
CA PRO A 357 -16.73 0.25 -10.20
C PRO A 357 -15.78 -0.97 -10.17
N SER A 358 -14.98 -1.13 -9.10
CA SER A 358 -14.14 -2.33 -8.89
C SER A 358 -14.94 -3.60 -8.53
N GLY A 359 -16.26 -3.49 -8.36
CA GLY A 359 -17.14 -4.63 -8.09
C GLY A 359 -17.88 -4.54 -6.75
N ALA A 360 -18.21 -5.70 -6.17
CA ALA A 360 -19.04 -5.80 -4.98
C ALA A 360 -18.21 -5.74 -3.69
N TRP A 361 -18.51 -4.79 -2.82
CA TRP A 361 -17.87 -4.59 -1.52
C TRP A 361 -18.85 -4.88 -0.37
N SER A 362 -18.33 -5.24 0.80
CA SER A 362 -19.14 -5.63 1.96
C SER A 362 -18.38 -5.47 3.28
N ILE A 363 -18.87 -4.63 4.19
CA ILE A 363 -18.37 -4.47 5.56
C ILE A 363 -19.42 -4.89 6.59
N THR A 364 -19.00 -5.32 7.78
CA THR A 364 -19.91 -5.76 8.86
C THR A 364 -19.50 -5.14 10.17
N ALA A 365 -20.44 -4.54 10.90
CA ALA A 365 -20.23 -4.02 12.24
C ALA A 365 -19.95 -5.19 13.20
N THR A 366 -18.90 -5.08 13.99
CA THR A 366 -18.37 -6.15 14.85
C THR A 366 -18.02 -5.69 16.26
N GLN A 367 -17.86 -4.39 16.51
CA GLN A 367 -17.34 -3.87 17.77
C GLN A 367 -18.46 -3.42 18.73
N GLY A 368 -19.46 -2.66 18.25
CA GLY A 368 -20.38 -1.92 19.11
C GLY A 368 -21.87 -2.01 18.75
N ALA A 369 -22.57 -0.88 18.91
CA ALA A 369 -23.98 -0.73 18.51
C ALA A 369 -24.14 -0.05 17.15
N HIS A 370 -23.25 0.88 16.82
CA HIS A 370 -23.02 1.40 15.47
C HIS A 370 -21.51 1.56 15.30
N ASP A 371 -20.95 0.91 14.28
CA ASP A 371 -19.53 1.01 13.93
C ASP A 371 -19.37 2.08 12.84
N SER A 372 -18.18 2.67 12.71
CA SER A 372 -17.91 3.69 11.69
C SER A 372 -17.46 3.09 10.36
N PHE A 373 -17.88 3.70 9.23
CA PHE A 373 -17.48 3.29 7.88
C PHE A 373 -16.67 4.36 7.15
N VAL A 374 -15.82 3.92 6.22
CA VAL A 374 -15.19 4.75 5.17
C VAL A 374 -15.36 4.01 3.84
N LEU A 375 -15.88 4.67 2.81
CA LEU A 375 -16.18 4.06 1.50
C LEU A 375 -15.60 4.91 0.37
N LYS A 376 -14.80 4.32 -0.52
CA LYS A 376 -14.38 4.93 -1.80
C LYS A 376 -15.28 4.43 -2.94
N ASN A 377 -15.80 5.34 -3.76
CA ASN A 377 -16.73 5.11 -4.88
C ASN A 377 -17.78 4.00 -4.64
N PRO A 378 -18.64 4.11 -3.60
CA PRO A 378 -19.53 3.03 -3.20
C PRO A 378 -20.62 2.63 -4.23
N PHE A 379 -20.78 3.41 -5.31
CA PHE A 379 -21.82 3.24 -6.34
C PHE A 379 -21.22 3.00 -7.73
N ASN A 380 -21.72 1.99 -8.43
CA ASN A 380 -21.35 1.62 -9.80
C ASN A 380 -21.79 2.61 -10.90
N THR A 381 -22.16 3.83 -10.52
CA THR A 381 -22.41 4.97 -11.42
C THR A 381 -21.25 5.96 -11.45
N LEU A 382 -20.19 5.69 -10.68
CA LEU A 382 -18.96 6.48 -10.57
C LEU A 382 -17.84 5.83 -11.40
N SER A 383 -16.69 6.50 -11.47
CA SER A 383 -15.41 6.03 -12.04
C SER A 383 -14.42 5.62 -10.93
N GLY A 384 -13.17 5.34 -11.31
CA GLY A 384 -12.08 5.05 -10.37
C GLY A 384 -12.18 3.69 -9.68
N THR A 385 -11.41 3.51 -8.60
CA THR A 385 -11.43 2.28 -7.78
C THR A 385 -12.46 2.38 -6.64
N SER A 386 -12.93 1.25 -6.11
CA SER A 386 -13.85 1.23 -4.97
C SER A 386 -13.49 0.20 -3.90
N TRP A 387 -13.42 0.66 -2.65
CA TRP A 387 -13.17 -0.15 -1.47
C TRP A 387 -14.06 0.29 -0.30
N ALA A 388 -14.07 -0.52 0.77
CA ALA A 388 -14.88 -0.26 1.96
C ALA A 388 -14.11 -0.67 3.24
N ALA A 389 -13.83 0.30 4.09
CA ALA A 389 -13.16 0.11 5.37
C ALA A 389 -14.12 0.35 6.56
N THR A 390 -13.74 -0.16 7.72
CA THR A 390 -14.53 -0.05 8.97
C THR A 390 -13.62 -0.04 10.19
N GLY A 391 -14.11 0.60 11.26
CA GLY A 391 -13.48 0.67 12.58
C GLY A 391 -14.51 1.09 13.63
N GLY A 392 -14.26 0.80 14.91
CA GLY A 392 -15.23 1.12 15.96
C GLY A 392 -14.79 0.78 17.39
N THR A 393 -15.63 1.19 18.34
CA THR A 393 -15.58 0.87 19.77
C THR A 393 -16.76 -0.04 20.16
N THR A 394 -16.96 -0.29 21.44
CA THR A 394 -18.15 -0.99 21.96
C THR A 394 -19.43 -0.15 22.00
N ASP A 395 -19.37 1.15 21.70
CA ASP A 395 -20.47 2.09 21.93
C ASP A 395 -21.15 2.51 20.61
N THR A 396 -20.92 3.73 20.12
CA THR A 396 -21.54 4.29 18.91
C THR A 396 -20.56 5.25 18.30
N ASP A 397 -20.03 4.88 17.15
CA ASP A 397 -18.94 5.56 16.47
C ASP A 397 -19.40 6.03 15.09
N SER A 398 -18.91 7.20 14.67
CA SER A 398 -19.14 7.76 13.34
C SER A 398 -17.86 8.46 12.91
N VAL A 399 -17.58 8.45 11.61
CA VAL A 399 -16.71 9.48 11.05
C VAL A 399 -17.39 10.84 11.23
N GLY A 400 -16.63 11.84 11.69
CA GLY A 400 -17.08 13.22 11.80
C GLY A 400 -16.73 14.05 10.56
N ASP A 401 -15.55 13.81 9.99
CA ASP A 401 -15.05 14.48 8.78
C ASP A 401 -14.01 13.60 8.06
N ILE A 402 -13.79 13.85 6.76
CA ILE A 402 -12.81 13.19 5.89
C ILE A 402 -12.02 14.26 5.13
N ALA A 403 -10.70 14.07 5.01
CA ALA A 403 -9.88 14.81 4.05
C ALA A 403 -8.93 13.87 3.31
N ILE A 404 -8.60 14.18 2.05
CA ILE A 404 -7.66 13.42 1.20
C ILE A 404 -6.45 14.29 0.84
N ASN A 405 -5.24 13.73 0.88
CA ASN A 405 -3.99 14.45 0.58
C ASN A 405 -3.54 14.30 -0.89
N SER A 406 -2.37 14.84 -1.24
CA SER A 406 -1.83 14.77 -2.62
C SER A 406 -1.46 13.37 -3.12
N MET A 407 -1.53 12.35 -2.24
CA MET A 407 -1.19 10.95 -2.51
C MET A 407 -2.42 10.02 -2.46
N ASP A 408 -3.64 10.58 -2.50
CA ASP A 408 -4.93 9.87 -2.33
C ASP A 408 -5.09 9.11 -0.99
N GLU A 409 -4.24 9.40 0.01
CA GLU A 409 -4.38 8.91 1.39
C GLU A 409 -5.57 9.58 2.08
N VAL A 410 -6.35 8.80 2.83
CA VAL A 410 -7.62 9.21 3.43
C VAL A 410 -7.45 9.38 4.93
N PHE A 411 -7.70 10.58 5.42
CA PHE A 411 -7.66 10.91 6.85
C PHE A 411 -9.08 11.09 7.36
N ILE A 412 -9.36 10.49 8.53
CA ILE A 412 -10.66 10.59 9.19
C ILE A 412 -10.54 11.11 10.61
N VAL A 413 -11.60 11.75 11.11
CA VAL A 413 -11.78 12.02 12.55
C VAL A 413 -12.96 11.25 13.12
N THR A 414 -12.79 10.80 14.37
CA THR A 414 -13.88 10.26 15.20
C THR A 414 -13.66 10.66 16.66
N THR A 415 -14.74 10.68 17.44
CA THR A 415 -14.73 10.98 18.88
C THR A 415 -15.22 9.75 19.64
N ILE A 416 -14.36 9.19 20.49
CA ILE A 416 -14.50 7.83 21.01
C ILE A 416 -14.74 7.81 22.53
N GLY A 417 -15.58 6.87 23.00
CA GLY A 417 -15.88 6.67 24.42
C GLY A 417 -15.16 5.49 25.09
N ASN A 418 -14.47 4.66 24.29
CA ASN A 418 -13.75 3.46 24.69
C ASN A 418 -12.65 3.18 23.64
N THR A 419 -11.84 2.13 23.78
CA THR A 419 -10.82 1.76 22.78
C THR A 419 -11.43 1.56 21.39
N TYR A 420 -10.93 2.29 20.40
CA TYR A 420 -11.31 2.18 18.99
C TYR A 420 -10.36 1.21 18.28
N THR A 421 -10.90 0.31 17.46
CA THR A 421 -10.13 -0.74 16.76
C THR A 421 -10.42 -0.69 15.27
N ALA A 422 -9.37 -0.79 14.46
CA ALA A 422 -9.44 -0.60 13.01
C ALA A 422 -8.27 -1.35 12.33
N GLY A 423 -8.59 -2.41 11.57
CA GLY A 423 -7.56 -3.36 11.12
C GLY A 423 -6.77 -3.95 12.29
N SER A 424 -5.45 -3.92 12.21
CA SER A 424 -4.52 -4.30 13.29
C SER A 424 -4.37 -3.23 14.39
N TYR A 425 -4.79 -1.99 14.12
CA TYR A 425 -4.50 -0.83 14.96
C TYR A 425 -5.54 -0.65 16.06
N SER A 426 -5.13 -0.08 17.20
CA SER A 426 -6.04 0.26 18.30
C SER A 426 -5.72 1.59 18.99
N GLY A 427 -6.68 2.51 18.93
CA GLY A 427 -6.64 3.79 19.64
C GLY A 427 -7.16 3.65 21.06
N VAL A 428 -6.26 3.62 22.04
CA VAL A 428 -6.61 3.52 23.47
C VAL A 428 -6.84 4.91 24.06
N ILE A 429 -7.95 5.09 24.78
CA ILE A 429 -8.28 6.34 25.49
C ILE A 429 -7.40 6.54 26.75
N GLY A 430 -6.99 7.78 26.98
CA GLY A 430 -6.26 8.20 28.17
C GLY A 430 -7.18 8.65 29.33
N GLY A 431 -8.40 9.09 29.02
CA GLY A 431 -9.24 9.80 29.99
C GLY A 431 -10.74 9.55 29.90
N ASN A 432 -11.43 10.32 29.05
CA ASN A 432 -12.89 10.41 29.02
C ASN A 432 -13.40 10.11 27.60
N TYR A 433 -14.16 11.03 27.00
CA TYR A 433 -14.25 11.10 25.55
C TYR A 433 -12.97 11.73 25.04
N ASP A 434 -12.27 11.01 24.18
CA ASP A 434 -11.01 11.42 23.56
C ASP A 434 -11.23 11.37 22.02
N GLY A 435 -10.41 12.08 21.23
CA GLY A 435 -10.47 12.04 19.77
C GLY A 435 -9.51 11.02 19.16
N VAL A 436 -9.82 10.52 17.97
CA VAL A 436 -8.89 9.76 17.10
C VAL A 436 -8.81 10.43 15.74
N VAL A 437 -7.58 10.59 15.24
CA VAL A 437 -7.32 10.73 13.80
C VAL A 437 -6.82 9.38 13.30
N GLY A 438 -7.38 8.89 12.19
CA GLY A 438 -6.92 7.66 11.55
C GLY A 438 -6.59 7.90 10.08
N ALA A 439 -5.55 7.23 9.60
CA ALA A 439 -5.13 7.26 8.20
C ALA A 439 -5.41 5.92 7.52
N LEU A 440 -5.83 5.98 6.26
CA LEU A 440 -5.95 4.85 5.35
C LEU A 440 -5.20 5.16 4.05
N SER A 441 -4.48 4.17 3.55
CA SER A 441 -3.88 4.18 2.21
C SER A 441 -4.93 4.43 1.11
N ALA A 442 -4.48 4.82 -0.09
CA ALA A 442 -5.33 4.95 -1.28
C ALA A 442 -6.09 3.66 -1.66
N SER A 443 -5.62 2.49 -1.19
CA SER A 443 -6.26 1.17 -1.37
C SER A 443 -7.23 0.77 -0.25
N GLY A 444 -7.35 1.57 0.82
CA GLY A 444 -8.32 1.36 1.91
C GLY A 444 -7.81 0.53 3.08
N SER A 445 -6.53 0.17 3.11
CA SER A 445 -5.87 -0.41 4.29
C SER A 445 -5.58 0.69 5.31
N TRP A 446 -5.84 0.43 6.60
CA TRP A 446 -5.45 1.32 7.69
C TRP A 446 -3.92 1.38 7.80
N GLU A 447 -3.37 2.58 8.03
CA GLU A 447 -1.93 2.80 8.19
C GLU A 447 -1.56 3.16 9.63
N TRP A 448 -2.30 4.08 10.27
CA TRP A 448 -2.05 4.46 11.67
C TRP A 448 -3.28 5.07 12.34
N LEU A 449 -3.25 5.10 13.69
CA LEU A 449 -4.25 5.76 14.54
C LEU A 449 -3.55 6.60 15.62
N GLU A 450 -3.86 7.90 15.69
CA GLU A 450 -3.30 8.84 16.69
C GLU A 450 -4.44 9.39 17.57
N THR A 451 -4.42 9.10 18.87
CA THR A 451 -5.45 9.57 19.82
C THR A 451 -5.07 10.89 20.50
N THR A 452 -6.01 11.78 20.80
CA THR A 452 -5.75 13.09 21.44
C THR A 452 -5.10 12.97 22.83
N SER A 453 -5.39 11.86 23.52
CA SER A 453 -4.73 11.35 24.73
C SER A 453 -4.48 12.41 25.83
N GLY A 454 -5.57 12.89 26.44
CA GLY A 454 -5.53 13.89 27.50
C GLY A 454 -5.98 13.43 28.89
N SER A 455 -6.09 14.40 29.80
CA SER A 455 -6.89 14.29 31.02
C SER A 455 -8.13 15.20 30.99
N ALA A 456 -8.47 15.72 29.81
CA ALA A 456 -9.65 16.55 29.60
C ALA A 456 -10.78 15.67 29.03
N PHE A 457 -11.69 16.30 28.31
CA PHE A 457 -12.51 15.68 27.29
C PHE A 457 -12.06 16.30 25.97
N GLU A 458 -11.85 15.51 24.93
CA GLU A 458 -11.57 16.01 23.58
C GLU A 458 -12.68 15.59 22.63
N VAL A 459 -13.08 16.50 21.73
CA VAL A 459 -13.96 16.21 20.59
C VAL A 459 -13.29 16.73 19.33
N LEU A 460 -13.35 15.94 18.26
CA LEU A 460 -12.88 16.31 16.93
C LEU A 460 -14.11 16.45 16.03
N TYR A 461 -14.12 17.51 15.22
CA TYR A 461 -15.25 17.84 14.34
C TYR A 461 -14.86 17.88 12.87
N SER A 462 -13.69 18.44 12.52
CA SER A 462 -13.34 18.70 11.13
C SER A 462 -11.84 18.57 10.82
N LEU A 463 -11.49 18.34 9.56
CA LEU A 463 -10.15 18.15 9.02
C LEU A 463 -9.85 19.16 7.90
N ALA A 464 -8.59 19.58 7.77
CA ALA A 464 -8.09 20.30 6.61
C ALA A 464 -6.61 19.96 6.36
N ILE A 465 -6.22 19.80 5.10
CA ILE A 465 -4.87 19.45 4.66
C ILE A 465 -4.27 20.64 3.90
N ASN A 466 -2.96 20.85 3.98
CA ASN A 466 -2.27 21.97 3.32
C ASN A 466 -1.37 21.55 2.15
N GLU A 467 -0.78 22.54 1.50
CA GLU A 467 0.21 22.43 0.40
C GLU A 467 1.53 21.69 0.74
N SER A 468 1.58 20.97 1.86
CA SER A 468 2.68 20.11 2.31
C SER A 468 2.15 18.84 2.99
N ASP A 469 0.92 18.45 2.69
CA ASP A 469 0.20 17.26 3.17
C ASP A 469 0.08 17.14 4.71
N ILE A 470 0.26 18.24 5.43
CA ILE A 470 0.12 18.30 6.90
C ILE A 470 -1.36 18.37 7.28
N VAL A 471 -1.87 17.26 7.79
CA VAL A 471 -3.23 17.11 8.31
C VAL A 471 -3.43 18.00 9.54
N THR A 472 -4.49 18.81 9.55
CA THR A 472 -4.85 19.69 10.66
C THR A 472 -6.30 19.46 11.07
N VAL A 473 -6.55 19.49 12.37
CA VAL A 473 -7.80 19.04 13.00
C VAL A 473 -8.46 20.17 13.78
N GLY A 474 -9.75 20.42 13.50
CA GLY A 474 -10.63 21.28 14.27
C GLY A 474 -11.41 20.50 15.33
N GLY A 475 -11.53 21.07 16.54
CA GLY A 475 -12.29 20.45 17.62
C GLY A 475 -12.46 21.32 18.87
N GLY A 476 -12.62 20.68 20.02
CA GLY A 476 -12.73 21.35 21.32
C GLY A 476 -12.11 20.57 22.47
N LEU A 477 -11.55 21.31 23.44
CA LEU A 477 -10.88 20.82 24.64
C LEU A 477 -11.69 21.17 25.90
N GLY A 478 -12.25 20.16 26.55
CA GLY A 478 -13.14 20.25 27.71
C GLY A 478 -12.45 20.03 29.05
N GLY A 479 -12.07 21.10 29.76
CA GLY A 479 -11.83 21.06 31.21
C GLY A 479 -10.68 20.19 31.73
N GLY A 480 -9.55 20.16 31.02
CA GLY A 480 -8.32 19.49 31.44
C GLY A 480 -7.14 19.93 30.59
N SER A 481 -6.17 19.04 30.35
CA SER A 481 -5.04 19.28 29.45
C SER A 481 -4.72 18.07 28.58
N MET A 482 -4.39 18.34 27.32
CA MET A 482 -3.78 17.42 26.37
C MET A 482 -2.32 17.82 26.11
N SER A 483 -1.50 16.96 25.52
CA SER A 483 -0.14 17.32 25.10
C SER A 483 0.31 16.49 23.89
N LYS A 484 1.06 17.12 22.98
CA LYS A 484 1.58 16.51 21.75
C LYS A 484 3.05 16.88 21.62
N GLY A 485 3.94 15.91 21.77
CA GLY A 485 5.39 16.14 21.88
C GLY A 485 5.73 17.14 23.00
N THR A 486 6.29 18.29 22.63
CA THR A 486 6.64 19.37 23.58
C THR A 486 5.52 20.41 23.81
N LEU A 487 4.39 20.28 23.10
CA LEU A 487 3.27 21.21 23.12
C LEU A 487 2.21 20.77 24.12
N SER A 488 1.55 21.73 24.76
CA SER A 488 0.49 21.46 25.74
C SER A 488 -0.62 22.51 25.69
N LEU A 489 -1.86 22.08 25.54
CA LEU A 489 -3.05 22.94 25.64
C LEU A 489 -3.80 22.65 26.96
N THR A 490 -4.49 23.63 27.53
CA THR A 490 -5.18 23.48 28.81
C THR A 490 -6.43 24.34 28.90
N SER A 491 -7.58 23.70 29.08
CA SER A 491 -8.87 24.35 29.33
C SER A 491 -9.14 24.49 30.83
N ALA A 492 -9.87 25.54 31.21
CA ALA A 492 -10.09 25.90 32.62
C ALA A 492 -11.18 25.09 33.35
N THR A 493 -12.21 24.63 32.64
CA THR A 493 -13.27 23.67 33.08
C THR A 493 -14.35 23.40 32.00
N ASN A 494 -14.38 24.17 30.93
CA ASN A 494 -15.46 24.18 29.92
C ASN A 494 -14.87 23.84 28.54
N TRP A 495 -15.66 23.90 27.47
CA TRP A 495 -15.11 23.69 26.12
C TRP A 495 -14.48 24.97 25.59
N ASP A 496 -13.18 24.92 25.32
CA ASP A 496 -12.42 25.91 24.54
C ASP A 496 -12.11 25.29 23.16
N ALA A 497 -12.18 26.07 22.09
CA ALA A 497 -11.92 25.59 20.73
C ALA A 497 -10.44 25.24 20.54
N MET A 498 -10.17 24.22 19.72
CA MET A 498 -8.87 23.59 19.55
C MET A 498 -8.53 23.44 18.07
N ILE A 499 -7.27 23.69 17.71
CA ILE A 499 -6.69 23.35 16.39
C ILE A 499 -5.34 22.68 16.62
N TRP A 500 -5.13 21.53 16.00
CA TRP A 500 -3.94 20.67 16.16
C TRP A 500 -3.51 20.10 14.81
N SER A 501 -2.22 20.14 14.47
CA SER A 501 -1.68 19.51 13.24
C SER A 501 -0.79 18.29 13.49
N ILE A 502 -0.77 17.41 12.49
CA ILE A 502 -0.08 16.13 12.43
C ILE A 502 0.67 16.08 11.10
N ASP A 503 1.93 15.66 11.13
CA ASP A 503 2.69 15.29 9.94
C ASP A 503 2.50 13.78 9.71
N PRO A 504 1.82 13.32 8.65
CA PRO A 504 1.55 11.90 8.42
C PRO A 504 2.82 11.04 8.34
N ASN A 505 3.91 11.60 7.80
CA ASN A 505 5.19 10.91 7.68
C ASN A 505 5.84 10.67 9.06
N SER A 506 5.46 11.45 10.08
CA SER A 506 5.87 11.21 11.48
C SER A 506 5.05 10.13 12.20
N LYS A 507 4.24 9.37 11.45
CA LYS A 507 3.28 8.37 11.94
C LYS A 507 3.28 7.05 11.17
N LYS A 508 3.98 6.96 10.04
CA LYS A 508 4.30 5.67 9.40
C LYS A 508 5.45 5.02 10.17
N ASP A 509 5.37 3.71 10.26
CA ASP A 509 6.16 2.78 11.10
C ASP A 509 5.88 1.42 10.44
N ALA A 510 6.59 1.13 9.34
CA ALA A 510 6.18 0.14 8.33
C ALA A 510 6.41 -1.33 8.75
N ASP A 511 7.44 -1.59 9.54
CA ASP A 511 7.84 -2.91 10.03
C ASP A 511 7.43 -3.17 11.50
N PHE A 512 6.96 -2.13 12.20
CA PHE A 512 6.52 -2.11 13.60
C PHE A 512 7.65 -2.23 14.64
N ASP A 513 8.86 -1.79 14.32
CA ASP A 513 9.99 -1.70 15.27
C ASP A 513 9.77 -0.61 16.35
N GLY A 514 9.05 0.48 16.01
CA GLY A 514 8.77 1.63 16.87
C GLY A 514 9.55 2.93 16.56
N VAL A 515 10.35 2.95 15.50
CA VAL A 515 11.02 4.08 14.86
C VAL A 515 10.22 4.44 13.59
N PRO A 516 9.79 5.70 13.40
CA PRO A 516 9.04 6.06 12.20
C PRO A 516 9.94 6.16 10.96
N ASP A 517 9.47 5.72 9.78
CA ASP A 517 10.22 5.55 8.52
C ASP A 517 11.17 6.72 8.16
N PHE A 518 10.78 7.97 8.49
CA PHE A 518 11.55 9.18 8.17
C PHE A 518 12.81 9.39 9.03
N ALA A 519 12.91 8.65 10.14
CA ALA A 519 13.97 8.73 11.15
C ALA A 519 14.66 7.37 11.36
N ASP A 520 14.26 6.38 10.56
CA ASP A 520 14.74 5.01 10.53
C ASP A 520 15.89 4.89 9.51
N ASN A 521 16.92 4.09 9.83
CA ASN A 521 18.01 3.76 8.91
C ASN A 521 17.81 2.44 8.14
N CYS A 522 16.82 1.61 8.52
CA CYS A 522 16.37 0.42 7.79
C CYS A 522 14.82 0.33 7.75
N PRO A 523 14.11 1.23 7.04
CA PRO A 523 12.65 1.45 7.17
C PRO A 523 11.68 0.29 6.82
N ASN A 524 12.19 -0.92 6.58
CA ASN A 524 11.39 -2.13 6.36
C ASN A 524 11.91 -3.34 7.18
N ASP A 525 13.03 -3.22 7.90
CA ASP A 525 13.85 -4.33 8.42
C ASP A 525 14.17 -4.15 9.92
N SER A 526 13.12 -4.30 10.72
CA SER A 526 12.98 -4.12 12.17
C SER A 526 14.28 -4.16 13.00
N ASN A 527 14.87 -2.98 13.26
CA ASN A 527 16.12 -2.81 14.00
C ASN A 527 16.05 -1.79 15.18
N PRO A 528 15.31 -2.06 16.30
CA PRO A 528 14.96 -1.06 17.33
C PRO A 528 16.09 -0.39 18.14
N THR A 529 17.34 -0.70 17.82
CA THR A 529 18.54 -0.03 18.34
C THR A 529 19.12 1.01 17.40
N GLN A 530 18.80 0.95 16.09
CA GLN A 530 19.30 1.84 15.04
C GLN A 530 20.84 1.89 15.03
N ASP A 531 21.44 0.70 15.06
CA ASP A 531 22.88 0.54 14.94
C ASP A 531 23.31 0.79 13.47
N ASN A 532 24.50 1.37 13.33
CA ASN A 532 25.17 1.72 12.08
C ASN A 532 26.67 1.83 12.45
N THR A 533 27.49 0.97 11.86
CA THR A 533 28.86 0.72 12.31
C THR A 533 29.88 1.67 11.68
N ASP A 534 29.81 1.93 10.37
CA ASP A 534 30.77 2.76 9.64
C ASP A 534 30.46 4.28 9.67
N GLY A 535 29.17 4.65 9.67
CA GLY A 535 28.67 6.03 9.59
C GLY A 535 27.91 6.45 8.31
N ASP A 536 27.45 5.52 7.46
CA ASP A 536 26.80 5.82 6.16
C ASP A 536 25.29 6.29 6.23
N ALA A 537 24.45 6.01 5.23
CA ALA A 537 23.02 6.28 5.16
C ALA A 537 22.09 5.09 5.53
N GLN A 538 22.59 3.85 5.61
CA GLN A 538 21.84 2.63 5.92
C GLN A 538 22.05 2.23 7.40
N GLY A 539 21.78 0.99 7.75
CA GLY A 539 22.00 0.46 9.10
C GLY A 539 22.41 -1.00 9.10
N ASP A 540 22.94 -1.43 10.24
CA ASP A 540 23.46 -2.78 10.58
C ASP A 540 22.47 -3.97 10.35
N ALA A 541 21.28 -3.72 9.79
CA ALA A 541 20.24 -4.70 9.48
C ALA A 541 19.83 -4.72 8.00
N CYS A 542 20.26 -3.74 7.21
CA CYS A 542 19.91 -3.56 5.79
C CYS A 542 21.08 -3.05 4.91
N ASP A 543 22.25 -2.77 5.49
CA ASP A 543 23.50 -2.68 4.74
C ASP A 543 24.03 -4.08 4.39
N SER A 544 25.16 -4.11 3.67
CA SER A 544 25.81 -5.31 3.12
C SER A 544 27.34 -5.29 3.19
N ASP A 545 27.91 -4.21 3.77
CA ASP A 545 29.33 -3.96 4.04
C ASP A 545 29.38 -3.03 5.28
N ASP A 546 29.13 -3.60 6.47
CA ASP A 546 28.93 -2.92 7.77
C ASP A 546 30.13 -2.04 8.19
N ASP A 547 31.34 -2.34 7.69
CA ASP A 547 32.62 -1.68 8.00
C ASP A 547 33.03 -0.66 6.89
N ASN A 548 32.51 -0.80 5.68
CA ASN A 548 32.94 -0.12 4.45
C ASN A 548 34.42 -0.38 4.12
N ASP A 549 34.73 -1.68 4.00
CA ASP A 549 36.01 -2.25 3.59
C ASP A 549 36.00 -2.69 2.11
N GLY A 550 34.83 -2.97 1.54
CA GLY A 550 34.66 -3.39 0.15
C GLY A 550 34.62 -4.90 -0.09
N LEU A 551 34.69 -5.71 0.96
CA LEU A 551 34.05 -7.04 1.03
C LEU A 551 32.60 -6.87 1.50
N THR A 552 31.84 -7.96 1.52
CA THR A 552 30.45 -7.95 2.00
C THR A 552 30.31 -8.89 3.18
N ASP A 553 29.50 -8.52 4.19
CA ASP A 553 29.40 -9.22 5.48
C ASP A 553 29.11 -10.73 5.36
N ASN A 554 28.49 -11.12 4.24
CA ASN A 554 28.10 -12.50 3.95
C ASN A 554 29.17 -13.31 3.18
N PHE A 555 30.19 -12.68 2.58
CA PHE A 555 31.27 -13.39 1.85
C PHE A 555 32.48 -12.52 1.46
N PRO A 556 33.71 -12.87 1.91
CA PRO A 556 34.06 -13.42 3.22
C PRO A 556 34.68 -12.30 4.07
N ASP A 557 33.91 -11.72 4.98
CA ASP A 557 34.42 -10.79 5.99
C ASP A 557 34.33 -11.45 7.38
N LEU A 558 35.46 -11.65 8.04
CA LEU A 558 35.56 -12.19 9.40
C LEU A 558 35.55 -11.09 10.49
N CYS A 559 35.63 -9.82 10.10
CA CYS A 559 35.74 -8.64 10.94
C CYS A 559 34.60 -7.58 10.87
N PRO A 560 33.38 -7.82 10.30
CA PRO A 560 32.46 -6.76 9.80
C PRO A 560 31.97 -5.75 10.85
N ARG A 561 32.01 -6.11 12.14
CA ARG A 561 31.61 -5.22 13.26
C ARG A 561 32.66 -5.17 14.37
N GLY A 562 33.89 -5.59 14.05
CA GLY A 562 34.97 -5.82 15.02
C GLY A 562 36.07 -4.75 15.04
N GLY A 563 36.31 -4.09 13.90
CA GLY A 563 37.63 -3.50 13.58
C GLY A 563 37.66 -2.02 13.19
N GLN A 564 38.29 -1.75 12.03
CA GLN A 564 38.83 -0.44 11.65
C GLN A 564 38.24 0.13 10.35
N PHE A 565 36.91 0.14 10.25
CA PHE A 565 36.03 0.84 9.32
C PHE A 565 36.60 1.92 8.38
N ASN A 566 36.02 1.96 7.17
CA ASN A 566 36.31 2.89 6.07
C ASN A 566 37.75 2.73 5.53
N TRP A 567 38.09 1.54 5.05
CA TRP A 567 39.38 1.22 4.44
C TRP A 567 39.24 0.54 3.07
N THR A 568 40.04 -0.49 2.78
CA THR A 568 39.97 -1.30 1.55
C THR A 568 40.79 -2.58 1.72
N SER A 569 40.16 -3.77 1.78
CA SER A 569 40.84 -5.06 1.59
C SER A 569 41.65 -5.04 0.28
N SER A 570 42.96 -5.34 0.32
CA SER A 570 43.79 -5.35 -0.89
C SER A 570 45.09 -6.17 -0.83
N GLN A 571 45.18 -7.18 -1.68
CA GLN A 571 46.30 -8.12 -1.79
C GLN A 571 47.35 -7.73 -2.88
N ASP A 572 48.65 -7.67 -2.54
CA ASP A 572 49.77 -7.59 -3.52
C ASP A 572 50.73 -8.80 -3.42
N THR A 573 50.34 -9.90 -4.08
CA THR A 573 51.15 -11.13 -4.26
C THR A 573 52.53 -10.93 -4.93
N SER A 574 52.91 -9.71 -5.33
CA SER A 574 54.25 -9.37 -5.81
C SER A 574 55.14 -8.65 -4.78
N ASN A 575 54.56 -8.19 -3.66
CA ASN A 575 55.22 -7.51 -2.55
C ASN A 575 54.29 -7.51 -1.30
N PRO A 576 54.38 -8.52 -0.40
CA PRO A 576 53.50 -8.64 0.77
C PRO A 576 53.44 -7.36 1.63
N ALA A 577 54.57 -6.70 1.85
CA ALA A 577 54.64 -5.39 2.52
C ALA A 577 54.07 -4.19 1.71
N ALA A 578 53.04 -4.43 0.90
CA ALA A 578 52.13 -3.47 0.27
C ALA A 578 50.69 -4.00 0.13
N SER A 579 50.38 -5.18 0.67
CA SER A 579 49.03 -5.52 1.10
C SER A 579 48.53 -4.52 2.16
N THR A 580 47.21 -4.50 2.33
CA THR A 580 46.53 -4.03 3.56
C THR A 580 45.77 -5.15 4.26
N ASP A 581 45.71 -6.30 3.58
CA ASP A 581 45.04 -7.56 3.84
C ASP A 581 45.84 -8.57 2.96
N TRP A 582 46.37 -9.67 3.51
CA TRP A 582 47.22 -10.60 2.75
C TRP A 582 46.47 -11.84 2.22
N ASP A 583 45.54 -12.42 2.97
CA ASP A 583 44.80 -13.63 2.57
C ASP A 583 43.46 -13.32 1.86
N ASN A 584 42.89 -12.13 2.14
CA ASN A 584 41.64 -11.54 1.67
C ASN A 584 40.37 -11.86 2.51
N ASP A 585 40.45 -11.88 3.85
CA ASP A 585 39.35 -12.21 4.79
C ASP A 585 38.59 -11.02 5.45
N GLY A 586 38.94 -9.77 5.15
CA GLY A 586 38.30 -8.57 5.74
C GLY A 586 38.80 -8.18 7.13
N CYS A 587 39.68 -8.98 7.74
CA CYS A 587 40.54 -8.56 8.83
C CYS A 587 41.83 -7.91 8.28
N LYS A 588 42.64 -7.31 9.16
CA LYS A 588 43.61 -6.28 8.74
C LYS A 588 44.96 -6.38 9.44
N ASP A 589 46.01 -6.75 8.69
CA ASP A 589 47.35 -7.16 9.14
C ASP A 589 47.90 -6.32 10.32
N ASP A 590 47.82 -4.98 10.21
CA ASP A 590 48.54 -4.07 11.12
C ASP A 590 47.77 -3.64 12.38
N VAL A 591 46.53 -4.11 12.59
CA VAL A 591 45.67 -3.71 13.72
C VAL A 591 44.80 -4.82 14.31
N GLU A 592 44.07 -5.58 13.49
CA GLU A 592 43.02 -6.51 13.94
C GLU A 592 43.43 -8.00 13.83
N ASP A 593 44.24 -8.35 12.84
CA ASP A 593 44.70 -9.72 12.57
C ASP A 593 46.06 -10.05 13.25
N THR A 594 46.40 -11.35 13.33
CA THR A 594 47.65 -11.93 13.87
C THR A 594 48.11 -13.25 13.21
N ASP A 595 47.46 -13.68 12.13
CA ASP A 595 47.71 -14.95 11.40
C ASP A 595 47.70 -14.61 9.89
N ASP A 596 48.75 -13.92 9.41
CA ASP A 596 48.71 -13.15 8.15
C ASP A 596 48.22 -13.98 6.92
N ASP A 597 48.39 -15.31 6.88
CA ASP A 597 47.82 -16.22 5.84
C ASP A 597 46.83 -17.30 6.30
N ASN A 598 46.25 -17.15 7.50
CA ASN A 598 45.07 -17.87 8.02
C ASN A 598 45.21 -19.40 8.05
N ASP A 599 46.32 -19.91 8.61
CA ASP A 599 46.62 -21.34 8.72
C ASP A 599 46.36 -21.96 10.12
N GLU A 600 45.88 -21.15 11.07
CA GLU A 600 45.72 -21.39 12.53
C GLU A 600 47.02 -21.27 13.37
N ILE A 601 48.16 -20.80 12.83
CA ILE A 601 49.44 -20.62 13.56
C ILE A 601 49.92 -19.15 13.56
N ASP A 602 49.72 -18.41 14.67
CA ASP A 602 50.23 -17.03 14.87
C ASP A 602 51.65 -16.80 14.26
N ASP A 603 51.87 -15.69 13.50
CA ASP A 603 53.13 -15.25 12.83
C ASP A 603 54.45 -15.48 13.61
N VAL A 604 54.32 -15.52 14.93
CA VAL A 604 55.41 -15.46 15.91
C VAL A 604 56.00 -16.82 16.27
N ASP A 605 55.27 -17.91 16.01
CA ASP A 605 55.71 -19.28 16.24
C ASP A 605 55.82 -20.13 14.94
N ASP A 606 55.28 -19.65 13.79
CA ASP A 606 55.48 -20.18 12.42
C ASP A 606 56.87 -19.82 11.78
N ASN A 607 57.36 -20.67 10.87
CA ASN A 607 58.53 -20.48 10.02
C ASN A 607 58.23 -19.99 8.58
N CYS A 608 56.99 -20.09 8.10
CA CYS A 608 56.51 -19.81 6.75
C CYS A 608 55.47 -18.66 6.57
N PRO A 609 55.41 -17.56 7.37
CA PRO A 609 54.18 -16.73 7.59
C PRO A 609 53.88 -15.70 6.48
N TYR A 610 54.09 -16.13 5.23
CA TYR A 610 53.68 -15.56 3.96
C TYR A 610 53.90 -16.68 2.93
N THR A 611 52.91 -17.54 2.71
CA THR A 611 52.95 -18.66 1.76
C THR A 611 53.61 -18.26 0.44
N SER A 612 54.53 -19.09 -0.05
CA SER A 612 55.22 -18.83 -1.31
C SER A 612 54.44 -19.35 -2.52
N TYR A 613 53.33 -20.05 -2.27
CA TYR A 613 52.33 -20.45 -3.25
C TYR A 613 51.54 -19.23 -3.77
N ALA A 614 50.96 -19.34 -4.98
CA ALA A 614 50.32 -18.20 -5.64
C ALA A 614 49.12 -18.64 -6.51
N PRO A 615 47.89 -18.18 -6.24
CA PRO A 615 47.49 -17.30 -5.11
C PRO A 615 47.66 -17.99 -3.73
N PRO A 616 47.62 -17.24 -2.61
CA PRO A 616 47.51 -17.79 -1.25
C PRO A 616 46.31 -18.73 -1.07
N ARG A 617 46.22 -19.38 0.10
CA ARG A 617 45.23 -20.43 0.39
C ARG A 617 44.52 -20.20 1.73
N PRO A 618 43.56 -19.26 1.85
CA PRO A 618 42.77 -18.99 3.07
C PRO A 618 41.77 -20.11 3.44
N THR A 619 42.09 -21.35 3.09
CA THR A 619 41.36 -22.58 3.45
C THR A 619 42.34 -23.75 3.66
N TRP A 620 43.63 -23.49 3.78
CA TRP A 620 44.64 -24.47 4.17
C TRP A 620 45.09 -24.13 5.57
N VAL A 621 44.73 -24.97 6.52
CA VAL A 621 45.20 -24.89 7.90
C VAL A 621 46.34 -25.88 8.11
N SER A 622 47.32 -25.54 8.95
CA SER A 622 48.37 -26.45 9.40
C SER A 622 47.72 -27.60 10.17
N ASP A 623 47.69 -28.79 9.56
CA ASP A 623 47.21 -30.02 10.19
C ASP A 623 48.25 -31.13 10.07
N ALA A 624 48.24 -32.08 11.01
CA ALA A 624 49.21 -33.16 11.14
C ALA A 624 49.16 -34.25 10.03
N ILE A 625 48.58 -33.93 8.86
CA ILE A 625 48.53 -34.70 7.61
C ILE A 625 49.08 -33.86 6.44
N ASN A 626 49.29 -32.55 6.63
CA ASN A 626 49.64 -31.58 5.57
C ASN A 626 50.80 -30.62 5.94
N ASP A 627 51.08 -30.50 7.24
CA ASP A 627 52.30 -30.04 7.91
C ASP A 627 52.57 -31.08 9.02
N ILE A 628 53.46 -32.04 8.74
CA ILE A 628 53.63 -33.24 9.57
C ILE A 628 54.53 -33.01 10.81
N ASP A 629 55.39 -31.99 10.77
CA ASP A 629 56.28 -31.58 11.88
C ASP A 629 55.64 -30.49 12.77
N GLY A 630 54.76 -29.66 12.21
CA GLY A 630 54.00 -28.62 12.91
C GLY A 630 54.78 -27.31 13.04
N ASP A 631 55.38 -26.83 11.94
CA ASP A 631 56.15 -25.57 11.89
C ASP A 631 55.55 -24.49 10.98
N GLY A 632 54.39 -24.75 10.38
CA GLY A 632 53.61 -23.92 9.45
C GLY A 632 54.09 -23.99 7.99
N CYS A 633 55.14 -24.76 7.68
CA CYS A 633 55.56 -25.00 6.30
C CYS A 633 54.91 -26.27 5.70
N ARG A 634 54.05 -26.09 4.70
CA ARG A 634 53.29 -27.16 4.06
C ARG A 634 54.12 -28.23 3.32
N ASP A 635 53.98 -29.51 3.71
CA ASP A 635 54.78 -30.66 3.23
C ASP A 635 54.96 -30.70 1.70
N SER A 636 53.86 -30.63 0.96
CA SER A 636 53.85 -31.16 -0.41
C SER A 636 54.53 -30.29 -1.46
N ASP A 637 54.84 -29.04 -1.09
CA ASP A 637 55.35 -28.02 -2.00
C ASP A 637 56.15 -26.88 -1.37
N GLU A 638 56.16 -26.71 -0.03
CA GLU A 638 56.85 -25.60 0.66
C GLU A 638 57.97 -26.07 1.61
N ASP A 639 57.81 -27.18 2.33
CA ASP A 639 58.90 -27.83 3.12
C ASP A 639 59.78 -28.81 2.30
N ALA A 640 60.81 -29.41 2.92
CA ALA A 640 61.76 -30.38 2.38
C ALA A 640 62.51 -31.25 3.45
N ASP A 641 61.90 -31.56 4.60
CA ASP A 641 62.35 -32.57 5.58
C ASP A 641 61.13 -33.12 6.37
N ASP A 642 60.01 -33.44 5.68
CA ASP A 642 58.59 -33.49 6.12
C ASP A 642 58.27 -34.05 7.53
N ASP A 643 59.08 -34.92 8.12
CA ASP A 643 58.85 -35.51 9.46
C ASP A 643 59.88 -35.10 10.55
N ALA A 644 60.82 -34.22 10.17
CA ALA A 644 61.90 -33.66 10.98
C ALA A 644 62.77 -34.67 11.77
N ASP A 645 62.78 -35.96 11.40
CA ASP A 645 63.65 -36.96 12.05
C ASP A 645 65.14 -36.75 11.71
N GLY A 646 65.40 -36.05 10.61
CA GLY A 646 66.70 -35.61 10.10
C GLY A 646 67.22 -36.43 8.91
N PHE A 647 66.34 -36.96 8.04
CA PHE A 647 66.69 -37.82 6.92
C PHE A 647 66.37 -37.32 5.47
N GLU A 648 66.10 -36.03 5.21
CA GLU A 648 65.92 -35.42 3.85
C GLU A 648 65.15 -36.36 2.88
N ASP A 649 63.81 -36.28 2.87
CA ASP A 649 62.80 -37.09 2.17
C ASP A 649 63.25 -37.85 0.90
N VAL A 650 64.03 -37.23 0.02
CA VAL A 650 64.70 -37.86 -1.14
C VAL A 650 65.70 -38.99 -0.80
N ASN A 651 65.97 -39.28 0.48
CA ASN A 651 66.92 -40.29 0.96
C ASN A 651 66.35 -41.34 1.93
N ASP A 652 65.15 -41.16 2.50
CA ASP A 652 64.55 -42.16 3.39
C ASP A 652 63.69 -43.20 2.64
N ASP A 653 63.36 -44.32 3.31
CA ASP A 653 62.41 -45.33 2.81
C ASP A 653 60.97 -45.09 3.35
N CYS A 654 60.77 -44.22 4.35
CA CYS A 654 59.47 -43.74 4.87
C CYS A 654 59.46 -42.21 5.14
N PRO A 655 59.47 -41.34 4.10
CA PRO A 655 59.79 -39.91 4.19
C PRO A 655 58.86 -38.95 4.96
N THR A 656 57.78 -39.45 5.55
CA THR A 656 56.66 -38.67 6.11
C THR A 656 56.20 -39.30 7.42
N LEU A 657 57.11 -39.92 8.17
CA LEU A 657 56.82 -40.85 9.25
C LEU A 657 58.06 -41.09 10.14
N PHE A 658 58.36 -40.10 11.00
CA PHE A 658 59.49 -40.06 11.94
C PHE A 658 59.87 -41.44 12.49
N GLY A 659 61.09 -41.90 12.23
CA GLY A 659 61.43 -43.30 12.44
C GLY A 659 62.82 -43.57 13.04
N THR A 660 63.02 -44.80 13.48
CA THR A 660 64.29 -45.19 14.15
C THR A 660 64.76 -46.62 13.86
N SER A 661 64.12 -47.31 12.90
CA SER A 661 64.24 -48.76 12.74
C SER A 661 65.60 -49.30 12.31
N LEU A 662 65.86 -50.55 12.73
CA LEU A 662 67.14 -51.23 12.47
C LEU A 662 67.04 -52.65 11.87
N ASN A 663 65.87 -53.31 11.87
CA ASN A 663 65.73 -54.69 11.39
C ASN A 663 64.43 -54.98 10.60
N GLY A 664 64.33 -54.46 9.37
CA GLY A 664 63.36 -54.93 8.36
C GLY A 664 63.41 -54.01 7.16
N THR A 665 62.73 -52.88 7.29
CA THR A 665 63.00 -51.60 6.63
C THR A 665 64.02 -50.77 7.46
N GLN A 666 64.32 -49.55 7.04
CA GLN A 666 65.21 -48.59 7.71
C GLN A 666 64.61 -47.18 7.52
N GLY A 667 64.93 -46.22 8.39
CA GLY A 667 64.26 -44.92 8.38
C GLY A 667 62.98 -45.05 9.18
N CYS A 668 61.93 -45.57 8.53
CA CYS A 668 60.67 -46.15 9.05
C CYS A 668 60.58 -46.56 10.54
N LEU A 669 59.35 -46.73 11.02
CA LEU A 669 59.02 -47.25 12.36
C LEU A 669 59.66 -48.61 12.75
N ASP A 670 59.96 -48.67 14.05
CA ASP A 670 60.27 -49.82 14.92
C ASP A 670 59.44 -49.52 16.18
N PHE A 671 58.12 -49.57 16.01
CA PHE A 671 57.16 -48.71 16.75
C PHE A 671 57.04 -49.05 18.23
N ASP A 672 57.28 -50.31 18.62
CA ASP A 672 57.22 -50.77 20.01
C ASP A 672 58.59 -50.77 20.73
N GLY A 673 59.68 -50.59 19.99
CA GLY A 673 61.05 -50.63 20.49
C GLY A 673 61.55 -52.03 20.91
N ASP A 674 60.90 -53.12 20.52
CA ASP A 674 61.42 -54.49 20.71
C ASP A 674 62.64 -54.79 19.81
N SER A 675 62.88 -53.96 18.79
CA SER A 675 63.97 -53.98 17.78
C SER A 675 63.69 -54.76 16.49
N TRP A 676 62.43 -55.02 16.13
CA TRP A 676 62.00 -55.37 14.77
C TRP A 676 61.33 -54.16 14.10
N ALA A 677 61.59 -53.98 12.80
CA ALA A 677 60.88 -52.96 12.03
C ALA A 677 59.50 -53.49 11.60
N ASP A 678 58.53 -52.58 11.49
CA ASP A 678 57.09 -52.81 11.31
C ASP A 678 56.67 -53.65 10.08
N THR A 679 57.63 -54.11 9.27
CA THR A 679 57.40 -54.91 8.05
C THR A 679 57.72 -56.41 8.20
N PHE A 680 58.16 -56.89 9.38
CA PHE A 680 58.71 -58.25 9.49
C PHE A 680 58.38 -59.09 10.73
N ASP A 681 57.69 -58.54 11.73
CA ASP A 681 57.06 -59.31 12.81
C ASP A 681 55.61 -59.70 12.38
N ASP A 682 54.99 -60.66 13.08
CA ASP A 682 53.64 -61.16 12.80
C ASP A 682 52.53 -60.22 13.32
N CYS A 683 52.84 -59.32 14.26
CA CYS A 683 52.04 -58.18 14.72
C CYS A 683 52.97 -56.99 15.05
N PRO A 684 53.50 -56.32 14.02
CA PRO A 684 54.86 -55.78 14.09
C PRO A 684 55.01 -54.39 14.72
N ASN A 685 53.96 -53.91 15.39
CA ASN A 685 53.84 -52.57 15.97
C ASN A 685 53.53 -52.66 17.48
N GLN A 686 53.77 -53.82 18.10
CA GLN A 686 53.12 -54.17 19.35
C GLN A 686 53.93 -55.23 20.10
N ALA A 687 54.54 -54.85 21.23
CA ALA A 687 55.47 -55.69 22.00
C ALA A 687 54.76 -56.85 22.72
N GLY A 688 54.38 -57.88 21.95
CA GLY A 688 53.48 -58.95 22.38
C GLY A 688 54.15 -60.30 22.66
N ASP A 689 53.39 -61.20 23.30
CA ASP A 689 53.84 -62.54 23.64
C ASP A 689 52.76 -63.65 23.52
N SER A 690 51.69 -63.40 22.75
CA SER A 690 50.49 -64.24 22.65
C SER A 690 50.69 -65.61 22.00
N THR A 691 49.74 -66.53 22.25
CA THR A 691 50.06 -67.98 22.23
C THR A 691 49.00 -68.97 21.73
N LEU A 692 47.75 -68.57 21.45
CA LEU A 692 46.73 -69.43 20.83
C LEU A 692 46.39 -68.94 19.41
N GLY A 693 45.34 -69.47 18.78
CA GLY A 693 45.11 -69.28 17.35
C GLY A 693 46.18 -69.97 16.50
N GLY A 694 47.01 -69.18 15.82
CA GLY A 694 48.16 -69.59 15.03
C GLY A 694 49.27 -68.53 14.87
N LYS A 695 49.13 -67.35 15.47
CA LYS A 695 50.04 -66.19 15.36
C LYS A 695 51.00 -66.06 16.55
N ASN A 696 52.02 -65.19 16.42
CA ASN A 696 53.21 -65.14 17.29
C ASN A 696 53.69 -63.70 17.45
N ALA A 697 54.30 -63.35 18.59
CA ALA A 697 54.75 -61.98 18.93
C ALA A 697 53.65 -60.90 18.96
N CYS A 698 52.43 -61.28 18.60
CA CYS A 698 51.21 -60.52 18.79
C CYS A 698 50.83 -60.29 20.26
N PRO A 699 50.05 -59.25 20.55
CA PRO A 699 49.28 -59.17 21.78
C PRO A 699 48.10 -60.14 21.85
N ASP A 700 47.47 -60.01 23.01
CA ASP A 700 46.42 -60.79 23.68
C ASP A 700 45.75 -59.72 24.57
N ALA A 701 45.00 -58.81 23.92
CA ALA A 701 44.81 -57.45 24.42
C ALA A 701 43.88 -57.34 25.65
N ASP A 702 42.78 -58.11 25.67
CA ASP A 702 41.88 -58.22 26.81
C ASP A 702 42.34 -59.25 27.87
N GLY A 703 43.10 -60.27 27.44
CA GLY A 703 43.58 -61.39 28.25
C GLY A 703 42.67 -62.64 28.26
N ASP A 704 41.76 -62.82 27.29
CA ASP A 704 41.04 -64.08 27.05
C ASP A 704 42.03 -65.24 26.79
N GLY A 705 43.02 -64.99 25.93
CA GLY A 705 44.08 -65.93 25.58
C GLY A 705 44.14 -66.38 24.12
N TRP A 706 43.22 -65.97 23.23
CA TRP A 706 43.53 -65.93 21.79
C TRP A 706 44.63 -64.88 21.52
N ALA A 707 45.36 -65.06 20.42
CA ALA A 707 46.10 -63.93 19.85
C ALA A 707 45.05 -63.09 19.13
N ASP A 708 45.12 -61.76 19.26
CA ASP A 708 44.22 -60.79 18.59
C ASP A 708 43.87 -61.25 17.15
N LEU A 709 44.90 -61.56 16.38
CA LEU A 709 44.84 -62.01 14.97
C LEU A 709 44.23 -63.42 14.70
N ASP A 710 43.57 -64.05 15.66
CA ASP A 710 42.72 -65.25 15.48
C ASP A 710 41.42 -65.19 16.33
N ASP A 711 41.15 -64.06 17.00
CA ASP A 711 39.83 -63.69 17.55
C ASP A 711 39.09 -62.84 16.49
N ALA A 712 37.88 -62.36 16.81
CA ALA A 712 37.12 -61.37 16.05
C ALA A 712 36.84 -60.09 16.87
N PHE A 713 36.99 -60.13 18.20
CA PHE A 713 36.65 -59.04 19.12
C PHE A 713 37.67 -58.86 20.25
N ASP A 714 38.95 -58.84 19.87
CA ASP A 714 40.19 -58.93 20.64
C ASP A 714 40.29 -58.02 21.90
N ASN A 715 39.39 -57.05 22.05
CA ASN A 715 39.34 -56.06 23.13
C ASN A 715 38.06 -56.12 23.98
N ASP A 716 37.06 -56.94 23.62
CA ASP A 716 35.83 -57.18 24.39
C ASP A 716 35.72 -58.66 24.80
N ALA A 717 36.11 -58.95 26.05
CA ALA A 717 35.96 -60.24 26.75
C ALA A 717 34.52 -60.83 26.82
N THR A 718 33.53 -60.21 26.16
CA THR A 718 32.16 -60.69 26.03
C THR A 718 31.75 -61.06 24.60
N GLN A 719 32.57 -60.78 23.60
CA GLN A 719 32.45 -61.19 22.20
C GLN A 719 33.68 -62.04 21.80
N TRP A 720 33.58 -62.86 20.75
CA TRP A 720 34.71 -63.64 20.18
C TRP A 720 34.35 -64.33 18.84
N ALA A 721 33.22 -63.97 18.23
CA ALA A 721 32.68 -64.65 17.07
C ALA A 721 31.76 -63.73 16.27
N ASP A 722 31.84 -63.89 14.96
CA ASP A 722 31.10 -63.24 13.90
C ASP A 722 30.80 -64.37 12.89
N ALA A 723 29.53 -64.53 12.49
CA ALA A 723 29.05 -65.74 11.82
C ALA A 723 29.10 -65.65 10.28
N ASP A 724 29.10 -64.45 9.75
CA ASP A 724 28.93 -64.10 8.34
C ASP A 724 29.95 -63.07 7.83
N GLY A 725 30.57 -62.28 8.71
CA GLY A 725 31.86 -61.62 8.50
C GLY A 725 31.80 -60.10 8.41
N ASP A 726 30.92 -59.42 9.13
CA ASP A 726 30.73 -57.96 9.06
C ASP A 726 31.32 -57.15 10.21
N GLY A 727 31.82 -57.79 11.27
CA GLY A 727 32.39 -57.11 12.44
C GLY A 727 31.39 -56.76 13.54
N PHE A 728 30.13 -57.22 13.47
CA PHE A 728 29.19 -57.17 14.61
C PHE A 728 29.10 -58.51 15.34
N GLY A 729 28.84 -58.45 16.64
CA GLY A 729 29.09 -59.60 17.52
C GLY A 729 27.88 -60.51 17.73
N ASP A 730 28.00 -61.77 17.28
CA ASP A 730 27.05 -62.92 17.42
C ASP A 730 26.31 -62.95 18.79
N ASN A 731 27.00 -62.54 19.85
CA ASN A 731 26.47 -62.56 21.21
C ASN A 731 25.59 -61.33 21.46
N THR A 732 24.28 -61.48 21.21
CA THR A 732 23.14 -60.62 21.63
C THR A 732 23.06 -60.17 23.11
N ALA A 733 24.11 -60.40 23.91
CA ALA A 733 24.28 -59.94 25.28
C ALA A 733 25.71 -59.44 25.62
N GLY A 734 26.59 -59.29 24.62
CA GLY A 734 27.88 -58.59 24.71
C GLY A 734 27.74 -57.09 24.42
N THR A 735 28.85 -56.42 24.11
CA THR A 735 28.84 -55.05 23.55
C THR A 735 28.59 -55.12 22.03
N THR A 736 28.03 -54.04 21.45
CA THR A 736 27.70 -53.91 20.01
C THR A 736 27.22 -55.22 19.35
N PRO A 737 26.11 -55.79 19.84
CA PRO A 737 25.56 -57.01 19.29
C PRO A 737 24.96 -56.77 17.92
N ASP A 738 25.08 -57.78 17.06
CA ASP A 738 24.48 -57.86 15.74
C ASP A 738 22.95 -58.08 15.82
N ASP A 739 22.18 -57.26 15.09
CA ASP A 739 20.72 -57.34 14.93
C ASP A 739 20.29 -58.15 13.67
N CYS A 740 21.22 -58.47 12.76
CA CYS A 740 21.05 -59.25 11.54
C CYS A 740 21.89 -60.58 11.41
N PRO A 741 22.10 -61.46 12.44
CA PRO A 741 23.16 -62.52 12.47
C PRO A 741 22.99 -63.76 11.56
N SER A 742 22.89 -63.50 10.26
CA SER A 742 22.94 -64.43 9.12
C SER A 742 22.88 -63.72 7.75
N GLN A 743 22.89 -62.38 7.73
CA GLN A 743 23.01 -61.52 6.56
C GLN A 743 23.96 -60.34 6.86
N ALA A 744 25.27 -60.60 6.81
CA ALA A 744 26.33 -59.60 6.90
C ALA A 744 26.00 -58.24 6.25
N GLY A 745 26.19 -57.15 6.99
CA GLY A 745 25.94 -55.78 6.56
C GLY A 745 26.68 -54.72 7.37
N THR A 746 26.80 -53.51 6.81
CA THR A 746 27.68 -52.45 7.32
C THR A 746 26.98 -51.42 8.21
N SER A 747 25.63 -51.45 8.31
CA SER A 747 24.88 -50.51 9.15
C SER A 747 25.43 -50.48 10.57
N SER A 748 25.69 -49.27 11.04
CA SER A 748 26.32 -48.97 12.33
C SER A 748 25.59 -47.90 13.15
N THR A 749 24.56 -47.27 12.57
CA THR A 749 23.79 -46.17 13.17
C THR A 749 22.40 -46.61 13.63
N ASP A 750 21.61 -47.28 12.79
CA ASP A 750 20.21 -47.65 13.07
C ASP A 750 20.03 -49.13 13.48
N ARG A 751 20.61 -50.07 12.71
CA ARG A 751 20.49 -51.53 12.92
C ARG A 751 21.82 -52.24 12.70
N LEU A 752 22.60 -52.33 13.77
CA LEU A 752 23.96 -52.89 13.80
C LEU A 752 24.06 -54.24 13.08
N GLY A 753 24.89 -54.33 12.03
CA GLY A 753 25.11 -55.55 11.22
C GLY A 753 24.09 -55.80 10.12
N CYS A 754 23.09 -54.93 9.94
CA CYS A 754 22.13 -55.07 8.85
C CYS A 754 22.66 -54.52 7.51
N PHE A 755 22.14 -55.09 6.41
CA PHE A 755 22.56 -54.73 5.06
C PHE A 755 22.23 -53.26 4.74
N ASP A 756 23.15 -52.69 3.99
CA ASP A 756 23.43 -51.28 3.73
C ASP A 756 24.15 -51.33 2.35
N ALA A 757 23.70 -50.52 1.39
CA ALA A 757 23.97 -50.75 -0.03
C ALA A 757 25.14 -49.93 -0.61
N ASP A 758 25.46 -48.82 0.04
CA ASP A 758 26.42 -47.79 -0.37
C ASP A 758 27.42 -47.42 0.74
N GLU A 759 27.24 -47.96 1.96
CA GLU A 759 28.17 -48.00 3.09
C GLU A 759 28.19 -46.71 3.96
N ASP A 760 27.06 -45.99 4.07
CA ASP A 760 26.91 -44.80 4.94
C ASP A 760 26.65 -45.10 6.44
N GLY A 761 26.23 -46.33 6.77
CA GLY A 761 25.98 -46.79 8.13
C GLY A 761 24.50 -46.80 8.57
N TYR A 762 23.56 -46.36 7.75
CA TYR A 762 22.13 -46.66 7.86
C TYR A 762 21.80 -47.92 7.05
N SER A 763 20.64 -48.55 7.30
CA SER A 763 20.32 -49.86 6.72
C SER A 763 19.19 -49.81 5.69
N ASP A 764 19.32 -50.62 4.62
CA ASP A 764 18.31 -50.83 3.57
C ASP A 764 16.92 -51.09 4.16
N ALA A 765 15.91 -50.40 3.63
CA ALA A 765 14.50 -50.69 3.91
C ALA A 765 14.12 -52.13 3.50
N ASP A 766 13.66 -52.94 4.46
CA ASP A 766 13.31 -54.36 4.27
C ASP A 766 11.83 -54.70 4.59
N GLY A 767 11.53 -55.98 4.86
CA GLY A 767 10.19 -56.45 5.22
C GLY A 767 9.77 -56.23 6.69
N PHE A 768 10.64 -55.64 7.51
CA PHE A 768 10.51 -55.46 8.97
C PHE A 768 10.94 -54.08 9.47
N TRP A 769 11.66 -53.30 8.67
CA TRP A 769 12.16 -51.95 8.94
C TRP A 769 12.02 -51.14 7.65
N SER A 770 11.42 -49.95 7.69
CA SER A 770 11.14 -49.11 6.52
C SER A 770 11.62 -47.67 6.74
N THR A 771 11.56 -46.82 5.71
CA THR A 771 11.98 -45.42 5.82
C THR A 771 11.22 -44.67 6.94
N GLU A 772 9.91 -44.91 7.08
CA GLU A 772 9.09 -44.40 8.21
C GLU A 772 9.57 -44.90 9.59
N ASP A 773 10.29 -46.02 9.66
CA ASP A 773 10.90 -46.54 10.89
C ASP A 773 12.33 -46.01 11.15
N GLY A 774 12.97 -45.36 10.16
CA GLY A 774 14.37 -44.93 10.19
C GLY A 774 15.35 -45.83 9.43
N ALA A 775 14.88 -46.56 8.42
CA ALA A 775 15.74 -47.13 7.37
C ALA A 775 16.17 -46.04 6.39
N ASP A 776 17.29 -46.25 5.68
CA ASP A 776 17.78 -45.30 4.68
C ASP A 776 16.78 -45.11 3.51
N ALA A 777 16.67 -43.85 3.04
CA ALA A 777 15.79 -43.39 1.98
C ALA A 777 16.38 -43.46 0.55
N PHE A 778 17.71 -43.37 0.38
CA PHE A 778 18.39 -43.40 -0.92
C PHE A 778 19.50 -44.48 -1.03
N PRO A 779 19.18 -45.80 -0.97
CA PRO A 779 20.15 -46.92 -0.94
C PRO A 779 20.98 -47.18 -2.22
N ASN A 780 21.47 -46.12 -2.86
CA ASN A 780 22.54 -46.09 -3.86
C ASN A 780 23.38 -44.79 -3.78
N ASP A 781 23.25 -43.95 -2.75
CA ASP A 781 23.85 -42.62 -2.60
C ASP A 781 24.37 -42.40 -1.16
N PRO A 782 25.66 -42.68 -0.86
CA PRO A 782 26.22 -42.74 0.50
C PRO A 782 26.34 -41.38 1.21
N TYR A 783 25.73 -40.34 0.63
CA TYR A 783 25.73 -38.99 1.15
C TYR A 783 24.32 -38.52 1.54
N GLN A 784 23.28 -39.33 1.29
CA GLN A 784 21.87 -39.02 1.54
C GLN A 784 21.12 -40.23 2.11
N TRP A 785 20.77 -40.21 3.40
CA TRP A 785 20.01 -41.30 4.05
C TRP A 785 18.61 -40.89 4.54
N SER A 786 18.27 -39.60 4.49
CA SER A 786 17.07 -39.03 5.10
C SER A 786 16.32 -38.14 4.10
N ASP A 787 15.01 -38.36 4.02
CA ASP A 787 14.01 -37.62 3.22
C ASP A 787 12.83 -37.40 4.18
N PHE A 788 12.75 -36.21 4.79
CA PHE A 788 11.85 -35.98 5.93
C PHE A 788 10.39 -35.71 5.52
N ASP A 789 10.12 -35.33 4.28
CA ASP A 789 8.77 -34.98 3.80
C ASP A 789 8.27 -35.73 2.54
N GLU A 790 9.05 -36.71 2.06
CA GLU A 790 8.73 -37.69 1.01
C GLU A 790 8.69 -37.13 -0.43
N ASP A 791 9.48 -36.09 -0.74
CA ASP A 791 9.53 -35.46 -2.07
C ASP A 791 10.59 -36.06 -3.02
N GLY A 792 11.67 -36.61 -2.47
CA GLY A 792 12.77 -37.27 -3.19
C GLY A 792 14.03 -36.43 -3.41
N PHE A 793 14.18 -35.28 -2.76
CA PHE A 793 15.46 -34.62 -2.48
C PHE A 793 15.93 -34.96 -1.05
N GLY A 794 17.24 -34.89 -0.80
CA GLY A 794 17.82 -35.41 0.44
C GLY A 794 18.09 -34.35 1.51
N ASP A 795 17.82 -34.68 2.77
CA ASP A 795 17.96 -33.75 3.90
C ASP A 795 19.42 -33.29 4.15
N ASN A 796 20.43 -34.08 3.75
CA ASN A 796 21.84 -33.72 3.96
C ASN A 796 22.28 -32.68 2.92
N TRP A 797 23.15 -31.75 3.34
CA TRP A 797 23.56 -30.63 2.50
C TRP A 797 25.08 -30.50 2.33
N ALA A 798 25.48 -30.25 1.08
CA ALA A 798 26.83 -29.88 0.67
C ALA A 798 26.96 -28.38 0.39
N ASN A 799 25.89 -27.59 0.53
CA ASN A 799 25.95 -26.15 0.28
C ASN A 799 26.57 -25.39 1.46
N ASP A 800 27.87 -25.12 1.36
CA ASP A 800 28.65 -24.31 2.30
C ASP A 800 28.05 -22.92 2.57
N THR A 801 27.26 -22.37 1.63
CA THR A 801 26.60 -21.06 1.79
C THR A 801 25.37 -21.08 2.71
N TRP A 802 24.87 -22.25 3.12
CA TRP A 802 23.76 -22.38 4.08
C TRP A 802 24.26 -22.36 5.54
N GLY A 803 25.11 -21.38 5.88
CA GLY A 803 25.69 -21.22 7.22
C GLY A 803 24.68 -20.83 8.31
N ASP A 804 23.52 -20.29 7.92
CA ASP A 804 22.40 -19.90 8.78
C ASP A 804 21.36 -21.02 8.98
N ARG A 805 21.53 -22.17 8.29
CA ARG A 805 20.57 -23.29 8.27
C ARG A 805 20.11 -23.68 9.67
N SER A 806 18.79 -23.67 9.87
CA SER A 806 18.17 -23.89 11.17
C SER A 806 18.66 -25.18 11.83
N THR A 807 19.21 -25.08 13.04
CA THR A 807 19.68 -26.22 13.87
C THR A 807 18.52 -27.11 14.41
N THR A 808 17.36 -27.07 13.76
CA THR A 808 16.18 -27.89 14.03
C THR A 808 15.58 -28.51 12.76
N TRP A 809 16.17 -28.26 11.59
CA TRP A 809 15.90 -28.99 10.35
C TRP A 809 16.62 -30.36 10.36
N PRO A 810 16.12 -31.34 9.60
CA PRO A 810 16.73 -32.67 9.47
C PRO A 810 18.02 -32.65 8.62
N GLY A 811 18.64 -33.83 8.50
CA GLY A 811 19.92 -34.03 7.83
C GLY A 811 21.13 -33.47 8.58
N GLU A 812 22.33 -33.73 8.05
CA GLU A 812 23.59 -33.14 8.49
C GLU A 812 24.45 -32.65 7.31
N TYR A 813 25.46 -31.83 7.60
CA TYR A 813 26.35 -31.28 6.58
C TYR A 813 27.29 -32.38 6.06
N ASN A 814 27.28 -32.59 4.75
CA ASN A 814 28.06 -33.60 4.06
C ASN A 814 28.51 -33.04 2.69
N ALA A 815 29.78 -32.66 2.56
CA ALA A 815 30.30 -31.89 1.42
C ALA A 815 30.23 -32.59 0.05
N ASP A 816 29.98 -33.90 0.01
CA ASP A 816 29.80 -34.68 -1.23
C ASP A 816 28.30 -34.91 -1.57
N ALA A 817 27.35 -34.40 -0.78
CA ALA A 817 25.91 -34.61 -0.96
C ALA A 817 25.33 -33.91 -2.22
N GLU A 818 25.21 -34.66 -3.31
CA GLU A 818 24.36 -34.29 -4.44
C GLU A 818 22.86 -34.39 -4.06
N GLY A 819 21.97 -33.73 -4.82
CA GLY A 819 20.52 -33.88 -4.65
C GLY A 819 19.91 -33.31 -3.36
N GLN A 820 20.66 -32.50 -2.60
CA GLN A 820 20.23 -31.83 -1.37
C GLN A 820 18.93 -31.02 -1.53
N ASP A 821 18.11 -31.00 -0.48
CA ASP A 821 16.92 -30.15 -0.37
C ASP A 821 17.22 -28.82 0.36
N ALA A 822 16.68 -27.73 -0.19
CA ALA A 822 16.69 -26.39 0.41
C ALA A 822 15.48 -26.12 1.33
N CYS A 823 14.45 -26.98 1.31
CA CYS A 823 13.23 -26.84 2.10
C CYS A 823 12.81 -28.12 2.89
N PRO A 824 13.64 -28.71 3.78
CA PRO A 824 13.53 -30.11 4.31
C PRO A 824 12.41 -30.40 5.32
N THR A 825 11.26 -29.75 5.12
CA THR A 825 10.00 -29.85 5.86
C THR A 825 8.78 -29.44 4.99
N GLN A 826 8.98 -29.13 3.70
CA GLN A 826 8.00 -28.55 2.76
C GLN A 826 8.15 -29.04 1.30
N ALA A 827 8.26 -30.35 1.07
CA ALA A 827 8.09 -31.09 -0.19
C ALA A 827 7.65 -30.28 -1.43
N GLY A 828 8.51 -30.20 -2.44
CA GLY A 828 8.34 -29.35 -3.62
C GLY A 828 8.90 -29.95 -4.91
N THR A 829 9.22 -29.07 -5.88
CA THR A 829 9.76 -29.47 -7.20
C THR A 829 10.69 -28.44 -7.85
N SER A 830 10.99 -27.31 -7.20
CA SER A 830 11.91 -26.30 -7.73
C SER A 830 13.32 -26.87 -7.97
N PHE A 831 14.05 -26.26 -8.91
CA PHE A 831 15.40 -26.68 -9.31
C PHE A 831 16.29 -25.55 -9.86
N GLN A 832 15.82 -24.29 -9.83
CA GLN A 832 16.55 -23.11 -10.30
C GLN A 832 17.23 -22.38 -9.14
N ALA A 833 18.22 -21.53 -9.46
CA ALA A 833 18.92 -20.64 -8.52
C ALA A 833 19.59 -21.28 -7.28
N GLY A 834 19.63 -22.61 -7.18
CA GLY A 834 20.11 -23.33 -5.99
C GLY A 834 19.02 -23.67 -4.97
N MET A 835 17.79 -23.16 -5.18
CA MET A 835 16.60 -23.60 -4.47
C MET A 835 16.08 -24.87 -5.14
N VAL A 836 16.47 -26.02 -4.57
CA VAL A 836 16.06 -27.35 -5.01
C VAL A 836 15.13 -27.93 -3.94
N GLY A 837 14.06 -28.62 -4.34
CA GLY A 837 13.09 -29.25 -3.41
C GLY A 837 12.08 -28.29 -2.75
N CYS A 838 12.27 -26.98 -2.86
CA CYS A 838 11.27 -26.01 -2.41
C CYS A 838 9.99 -25.99 -3.28
N PRO A 839 8.83 -25.52 -2.75
CA PRO A 839 7.57 -25.41 -3.46
C PRO A 839 7.64 -24.62 -4.78
N ASP A 840 7.10 -25.23 -5.85
CA ASP A 840 7.00 -24.69 -7.20
C ASP A 840 5.55 -24.96 -7.67
N ALA A 841 4.72 -23.91 -7.67
CA ALA A 841 3.28 -24.06 -7.81
C ALA A 841 2.77 -24.21 -9.27
N ASP A 842 3.60 -23.93 -10.28
CA ASP A 842 3.20 -24.03 -11.70
C ASP A 842 4.11 -24.91 -12.58
N GLY A 843 5.33 -25.22 -12.15
CA GLY A 843 6.25 -26.18 -12.75
C GLY A 843 7.26 -25.60 -13.74
N ASP A 844 7.56 -24.29 -13.68
CA ASP A 844 8.65 -23.67 -14.46
C ASP A 844 10.05 -24.01 -13.88
N GLY A 845 10.15 -24.19 -12.56
CA GLY A 845 11.35 -24.58 -11.81
C GLY A 845 11.89 -23.56 -10.79
N TRP A 846 11.37 -22.33 -10.73
CA TRP A 846 11.67 -21.39 -9.64
C TRP A 846 10.90 -21.73 -8.35
N TYR A 847 11.28 -21.08 -7.24
CA TYR A 847 10.66 -21.24 -5.92
C TYR A 847 9.59 -20.16 -5.72
N ASP A 848 8.39 -20.52 -5.24
CA ASP A 848 7.21 -19.66 -5.02
C ASP A 848 7.47 -18.29 -4.34
N VAL A 849 8.58 -18.10 -3.63
CA VAL A 849 8.96 -16.85 -2.92
C VAL A 849 10.02 -16.03 -3.68
N MET A 850 10.78 -16.64 -4.59
CA MET A 850 11.76 -15.98 -5.47
C MET A 850 11.23 -15.73 -6.88
N ASP A 851 10.04 -16.26 -7.19
CA ASP A 851 9.34 -16.11 -8.44
C ASP A 851 8.37 -14.90 -8.37
N ALA A 852 8.50 -13.95 -9.31
CA ALA A 852 7.60 -12.80 -9.40
C ALA A 852 6.18 -13.17 -9.91
N PHE A 853 6.03 -14.32 -10.56
CA PHE A 853 4.79 -14.80 -11.16
C PHE A 853 4.48 -16.29 -10.85
N PRO A 854 4.32 -16.72 -9.57
CA PRO A 854 4.22 -18.15 -9.16
C PRO A 854 3.01 -18.97 -9.66
N GLN A 855 2.31 -18.52 -10.70
CA GLN A 855 1.13 -19.13 -11.30
C GLN A 855 1.09 -19.01 -12.85
N GLU A 856 2.11 -18.43 -13.50
CA GLU A 856 2.24 -18.34 -14.97
C GLU A 856 3.63 -18.85 -15.42
N PRO A 857 3.75 -20.14 -15.83
CA PRO A 857 5.02 -20.88 -16.03
C PRO A 857 5.78 -20.48 -17.31
N THR A 858 5.74 -19.20 -17.64
CA THR A 858 6.48 -18.56 -18.72
C THR A 858 7.10 -17.22 -18.32
N GLN A 859 6.86 -16.76 -17.08
CA GLN A 859 7.43 -15.58 -16.45
C GLN A 859 7.97 -15.97 -15.07
N HIS A 860 9.00 -15.27 -14.58
CA HIS A 860 9.52 -15.46 -13.22
C HIS A 860 10.29 -14.25 -12.65
N ALA A 861 10.47 -13.20 -13.45
CA ALA A 861 11.18 -11.99 -13.07
C ALA A 861 10.43 -10.77 -13.60
N ASP A 862 10.42 -9.72 -12.79
CA ASP A 862 9.86 -8.39 -13.01
C ASP A 862 10.94 -7.41 -12.54
N ALA A 863 11.68 -6.81 -13.47
CA ALA A 863 12.91 -6.07 -13.17
C ALA A 863 12.69 -4.66 -12.62
N ASP A 864 11.49 -4.09 -12.75
CA ASP A 864 11.16 -2.75 -12.27
C ASP A 864 9.92 -2.65 -11.36
N GLY A 865 9.10 -3.71 -11.28
CA GLY A 865 8.04 -3.90 -10.29
C GLY A 865 6.65 -3.49 -10.77
N ASP A 866 6.38 -3.48 -12.07
CA ASP A 866 5.10 -3.01 -12.65
C ASP A 866 4.03 -4.10 -12.85
N GLY A 867 4.42 -5.38 -12.72
CA GLY A 867 3.54 -6.53 -12.88
C GLY A 867 3.52 -7.15 -14.28
N PHE A 868 4.42 -6.78 -15.19
CA PHE A 868 4.67 -7.47 -16.46
C PHE A 868 6.04 -8.16 -16.44
N GLY A 869 6.12 -9.39 -16.98
CA GLY A 869 7.31 -10.22 -16.82
C GLY A 869 8.36 -10.06 -17.92
N ASP A 870 9.63 -9.99 -17.53
CA ASP A 870 10.83 -9.74 -18.35
C ASP A 870 11.00 -10.71 -19.55
N ASN A 871 10.44 -11.92 -19.46
CA ASN A 871 10.69 -12.96 -20.46
C ASN A 871 9.92 -12.66 -21.74
N LEU A 872 10.59 -11.99 -22.69
CA LEU A 872 10.14 -11.69 -24.07
C LEU A 872 9.58 -12.86 -24.89
N SER A 873 9.57 -14.09 -24.37
CA SER A 873 8.94 -15.29 -24.97
C SER A 873 7.71 -15.82 -24.22
N GLY A 874 7.33 -15.22 -23.08
CA GLY A 874 6.23 -15.63 -22.21
C GLY A 874 4.87 -15.02 -22.53
N VAL A 875 3.96 -15.11 -21.57
CA VAL A 875 2.63 -14.47 -21.59
C VAL A 875 2.76 -13.01 -21.15
N GLU A 876 2.02 -12.14 -21.85
CA GLU A 876 1.96 -10.67 -21.65
C GLU A 876 3.31 -10.07 -21.23
N PRO A 877 4.38 -10.32 -22.01
CA PRO A 877 5.74 -9.99 -21.61
C PRO A 877 6.01 -8.50 -21.76
N ASP A 878 6.78 -7.98 -20.82
CA ASP A 878 7.12 -6.56 -20.84
C ASP A 878 7.98 -6.21 -22.07
N ALA A 879 7.72 -5.03 -22.62
CA ALA A 879 8.46 -4.42 -23.72
C ALA A 879 9.39 -3.28 -23.26
N CYS A 880 9.43 -2.92 -21.97
CA CYS A 880 10.25 -1.85 -21.40
C CYS A 880 10.96 -2.19 -20.06
N PRO A 881 11.75 -3.31 -19.88
CA PRO A 881 12.09 -3.89 -18.55
C PRO A 881 13.16 -3.15 -17.71
N ASP A 882 13.18 -1.83 -17.80
CA ASP A 882 13.98 -0.90 -17.02
C ASP A 882 13.12 0.36 -16.64
N GLN A 883 11.79 0.35 -16.89
CA GLN A 883 10.91 1.55 -16.98
C GLN A 883 9.41 1.34 -16.66
N VAL A 884 9.07 0.94 -15.43
CA VAL A 884 7.72 0.88 -14.80
C VAL A 884 6.58 1.51 -15.62
N GLY A 885 5.70 0.66 -16.15
CA GLY A 885 4.61 1.03 -17.04
C GLY A 885 3.22 0.59 -16.61
N THR A 886 2.23 0.97 -17.43
CA THR A 886 0.84 0.50 -17.30
C THR A 886 0.14 0.27 -18.64
N SER A 887 0.84 0.47 -19.77
CA SER A 887 0.29 0.23 -21.11
C SER A 887 -0.10 -1.25 -21.28
N THR A 888 -1.23 -1.55 -21.93
CA THR A 888 -1.70 -2.93 -22.17
C THR A 888 -2.26 -3.18 -23.57
N PHE A 889 -2.28 -2.18 -24.46
CA PHE A 889 -2.92 -2.29 -25.77
C PHE A 889 -1.94 -2.59 -26.93
N ASP A 890 -0.79 -1.91 -26.96
CA ASP A 890 0.18 -1.92 -28.06
C ASP A 890 1.53 -2.49 -27.63
N ARG A 891 1.98 -2.11 -26.43
CA ARG A 891 3.04 -2.72 -25.63
C ARG A 891 2.47 -3.06 -24.25
N TYR A 892 3.10 -4.01 -23.58
CA TYR A 892 2.91 -4.28 -22.15
C TYR A 892 4.08 -3.65 -21.39
N GLY A 893 3.86 -3.27 -20.13
CA GLY A 893 4.84 -2.70 -19.18
C GLY A 893 5.63 -1.45 -19.60
N CYS A 894 5.11 -0.70 -20.57
CA CYS A 894 5.68 0.61 -20.92
C CYS A 894 4.87 1.76 -20.30
N VAL A 895 5.55 2.88 -20.05
CA VAL A 895 4.96 4.14 -19.56
C VAL A 895 3.76 4.54 -20.42
N ASP A 896 2.67 4.90 -19.73
CA ASP A 896 1.39 5.39 -20.25
C ASP A 896 1.06 6.64 -19.43
N SER A 897 1.35 7.83 -19.99
CA SER A 897 1.36 9.08 -19.23
C SER A 897 -0.03 9.63 -18.88
N ASP A 898 -1.10 9.19 -19.55
CA ASP A 898 -2.46 9.70 -19.35
C ASP A 898 -3.53 8.65 -19.02
N GLY A 899 -3.27 7.36 -19.24
CA GLY A 899 -4.13 6.24 -18.87
C GLY A 899 -5.08 5.72 -19.96
N ASP A 900 -4.84 6.00 -21.25
CA ASP A 900 -5.58 5.39 -22.37
C ASP A 900 -5.34 3.86 -22.53
N LEU A 901 -4.32 3.31 -21.86
CA LEU A 901 -3.79 1.94 -21.98
C LEU A 901 -2.76 1.72 -23.12
N ARG A 902 -2.17 2.78 -23.69
CA ARG A 902 -1.07 2.69 -24.68
C ARG A 902 0.23 3.22 -24.14
N SER A 903 1.31 2.77 -24.79
CA SER A 903 2.64 3.24 -24.45
C SER A 903 2.98 4.59 -25.09
N ASP A 904 3.62 5.45 -24.29
CA ASP A 904 4.24 6.70 -24.70
C ASP A 904 5.18 6.51 -25.91
N PRO A 905 5.26 7.50 -26.82
CA PRO A 905 6.05 7.41 -28.04
C PRO A 905 7.56 7.65 -27.82
N ASP A 906 8.34 6.56 -27.77
CA ASP A 906 9.79 6.63 -27.64
C ASP A 906 10.57 6.59 -28.99
N ILE A 907 11.90 6.61 -28.90
CA ILE A 907 12.82 6.64 -30.05
C ILE A 907 12.79 5.37 -30.93
N ASN A 908 12.34 4.25 -30.37
CA ASN A 908 12.13 2.96 -31.01
C ASN A 908 10.66 2.72 -31.37
N TRP A 909 9.71 3.37 -30.67
CA TRP A 909 8.27 3.19 -30.80
C TRP A 909 7.51 4.51 -30.99
N MET A 910 7.78 5.19 -32.12
CA MET A 910 7.12 6.45 -32.49
C MET A 910 5.61 6.27 -32.81
N PRO A 911 4.78 7.34 -32.85
CA PRO A 911 3.33 7.21 -33.07
C PRO A 911 2.99 6.53 -34.41
N ALA A 912 3.79 6.80 -35.44
CA ALA A 912 3.70 6.15 -36.75
C ALA A 912 4.02 4.64 -36.76
N GLN A 913 4.25 4.02 -35.60
CA GLN A 913 4.44 2.58 -35.39
C GLN A 913 3.34 1.94 -34.55
N GLY A 914 2.55 2.71 -33.81
CA GLY A 914 1.46 2.23 -32.95
C GLY A 914 1.50 2.69 -31.49
N GLY A 915 2.58 3.36 -31.07
CA GLY A 915 2.63 4.08 -29.80
C GLY A 915 1.74 5.33 -29.83
N ASP A 916 1.54 5.93 -28.67
CA ASP A 916 0.58 7.01 -28.55
C ASP A 916 0.98 8.31 -29.30
N ALA A 917 -0.01 9.03 -29.83
CA ALA A 917 0.14 10.30 -30.53
C ALA A 917 -0.12 11.53 -29.64
N PHE A 918 -0.81 11.39 -28.49
CA PHE A 918 -1.22 12.52 -27.63
C PHE A 918 -1.06 12.20 -26.12
N PRO A 919 0.16 12.03 -25.56
CA PRO A 919 0.38 11.44 -24.22
C PRO A 919 0.02 12.33 -23.01
N ASP A 920 -0.89 13.28 -23.21
CA ASP A 920 -1.42 14.25 -22.26
C ASP A 920 -2.97 14.34 -22.38
N GLU A 921 -3.64 13.47 -23.15
CA GLU A 921 -5.07 13.56 -23.52
C GLU A 921 -5.69 12.16 -23.75
N PRO A 922 -6.18 11.48 -22.69
CA PRO A 922 -6.52 10.03 -22.67
C PRO A 922 -7.79 9.66 -23.46
N THR A 923 -8.24 10.56 -24.33
CA THR A 923 -9.35 10.33 -25.26
C THR A 923 -8.91 10.37 -26.72
N GLN A 924 -7.65 10.69 -27.02
CA GLN A 924 -7.06 10.68 -28.36
C GLN A 924 -5.74 9.93 -28.36
N TRP A 925 -5.51 9.09 -29.37
CA TRP A 925 -4.32 8.22 -29.36
C TRP A 925 -3.76 7.86 -30.74
N SER A 926 -4.24 8.51 -31.78
CA SER A 926 -3.91 8.21 -33.17
C SER A 926 -4.09 9.45 -34.01
N ASP A 927 -3.15 9.70 -34.91
CA ASP A 927 -3.15 10.78 -35.88
C ASP A 927 -2.57 10.21 -37.20
N GLU A 928 -3.45 9.70 -38.10
CA GLU A 928 -3.00 8.94 -39.30
C GLU A 928 -2.15 9.81 -40.25
N ASP A 929 -2.31 11.15 -40.24
CA ASP A 929 -1.68 12.04 -41.22
C ASP A 929 -0.76 13.15 -40.66
N LEU A 930 -0.80 13.34 -39.33
CA LEU A 930 0.06 14.13 -38.46
C LEU A 930 -0.24 15.65 -38.43
N ASP A 931 -1.51 16.10 -38.43
CA ASP A 931 -1.85 17.52 -38.26
C ASP A 931 -2.02 18.00 -36.81
N GLY A 932 -2.19 17.08 -35.84
CA GLY A 932 -2.41 17.39 -34.44
C GLY A 932 -3.87 17.43 -33.98
N TYR A 933 -4.81 16.94 -34.80
CA TYR A 933 -6.14 16.50 -34.36
C TYR A 933 -6.20 14.97 -34.28
N GLY A 934 -6.97 14.44 -33.33
CA GLY A 934 -6.97 13.00 -33.05
C GLY A 934 -8.06 12.21 -33.78
N ASP A 935 -7.70 11.03 -34.28
CA ASP A 935 -8.55 10.16 -35.11
C ASP A 935 -9.79 9.61 -34.35
N ASN A 936 -9.82 9.62 -33.01
CA ASN A 936 -10.92 9.03 -32.24
C ASN A 936 -12.15 9.96 -32.28
N PRO A 937 -13.25 9.59 -32.98
CA PRO A 937 -14.41 10.47 -33.19
C PRO A 937 -15.28 10.67 -31.94
N THR A 938 -14.82 10.19 -30.78
CA THR A 938 -15.45 10.37 -29.46
C THR A 938 -14.54 11.07 -28.44
N GLY A 939 -13.30 11.40 -28.80
CA GLY A 939 -12.37 12.12 -27.92
C GLY A 939 -12.54 13.64 -27.97
N VAL A 940 -11.66 14.33 -27.23
CA VAL A 940 -11.49 15.78 -27.25
C VAL A 940 -10.86 16.19 -28.60
N THR A 941 -11.29 17.33 -29.15
CA THR A 941 -10.84 17.85 -30.46
C THR A 941 -10.62 16.79 -31.55
N PRO A 942 -11.65 15.98 -31.87
CA PRO A 942 -11.52 14.89 -32.82
C PRO A 942 -11.44 15.42 -34.25
N ASP A 943 -10.65 14.77 -35.10
CA ASP A 943 -10.56 15.12 -36.52
C ASP A 943 -11.85 14.73 -37.28
N ASP A 944 -12.42 15.67 -38.04
CA ASP A 944 -13.54 15.44 -38.96
C ASP A 944 -13.09 14.91 -40.33
N CYS A 945 -11.78 14.95 -40.61
CA CYS A 945 -11.12 14.54 -41.84
C CYS A 945 -9.86 13.61 -41.71
N PRO A 946 -9.83 12.49 -40.90
CA PRO A 946 -8.66 11.62 -40.52
C PRO A 946 -7.66 11.06 -41.59
N THR A 947 -7.39 11.77 -42.68
CA THR A 947 -6.55 11.39 -43.83
C THR A 947 -6.17 12.61 -44.72
N VAL A 948 -6.41 13.85 -44.28
CA VAL A 948 -6.38 15.09 -45.08
C VAL A 948 -5.46 16.21 -44.55
N ARG A 949 -4.67 15.99 -43.49
CA ARG A 949 -3.61 16.84 -42.93
C ARG A 949 -3.67 18.32 -43.26
N ASP A 950 -4.49 19.08 -42.53
CA ASP A 950 -4.58 20.53 -42.70
C ASP A 950 -4.93 21.22 -41.37
N THR A 951 -5.58 22.39 -41.36
CA THR A 951 -5.63 23.24 -40.16
C THR A 951 -6.97 23.98 -39.94
N SER A 952 -8.10 23.50 -40.45
CA SER A 952 -9.41 24.07 -40.06
C SER A 952 -9.69 23.83 -38.57
N SER A 953 -10.27 24.83 -37.89
CA SER A 953 -10.31 24.88 -36.42
C SER A 953 -11.60 25.50 -35.84
N ILE A 954 -12.68 25.64 -36.61
CA ILE A 954 -13.90 26.35 -36.19
C ILE A 954 -15.20 25.59 -36.49
N ASP A 955 -15.40 25.07 -37.72
CA ASP A 955 -16.62 24.35 -38.11
C ASP A 955 -16.42 22.84 -38.25
N ARG A 956 -15.23 22.45 -38.71
CA ARG A 956 -14.68 21.09 -38.68
C ARG A 956 -13.22 21.18 -38.24
N LEU A 957 -12.72 20.15 -37.56
CA LEU A 957 -11.30 20.04 -37.20
C LEU A 957 -10.54 19.19 -38.24
N GLY A 958 -9.23 19.38 -38.37
CA GLY A 958 -8.29 18.70 -39.30
C GLY A 958 -8.59 18.76 -40.82
N CYS A 959 -9.76 19.29 -41.21
CA CYS A 959 -10.12 19.45 -42.61
C CYS A 959 -9.34 20.58 -43.31
N ALA A 960 -9.25 20.47 -44.64
CA ALA A 960 -8.59 21.44 -45.50
C ALA A 960 -9.10 22.89 -45.28
N ASP A 961 -8.19 23.84 -45.09
CA ASP A 961 -8.46 25.29 -45.07
C ASP A 961 -7.49 26.01 -46.01
N THR A 962 -7.96 26.37 -47.20
CA THR A 962 -7.10 26.92 -48.27
C THR A 962 -6.51 28.31 -47.94
N ASP A 963 -7.03 29.06 -46.96
CA ASP A 963 -6.50 30.39 -46.63
C ASP A 963 -6.23 30.70 -45.14
N GLY A 964 -6.56 29.75 -44.26
CA GLY A 964 -6.15 29.61 -42.86
C GLY A 964 -6.99 30.40 -41.86
N ASP A 965 -8.25 30.73 -42.18
CA ASP A 965 -9.13 31.53 -41.32
C ASP A 965 -9.83 30.73 -40.21
N GLY A 966 -9.75 29.39 -40.30
CA GLY A 966 -10.29 28.41 -39.37
C GLY A 966 -11.54 27.70 -39.88
N TYR A 967 -12.15 28.15 -40.98
CA TYR A 967 -13.30 27.47 -41.61
C TYR A 967 -12.85 26.51 -42.73
N SER A 968 -13.47 25.33 -42.77
CA SER A 968 -13.11 24.27 -43.71
C SER A 968 -13.60 24.50 -45.15
N ASP A 969 -12.80 24.08 -46.13
CA ASP A 969 -13.12 24.07 -47.56
C ASP A 969 -14.40 23.23 -47.83
N PRO A 970 -15.36 23.73 -48.65
CA PRO A 970 -16.60 23.02 -48.95
C PRO A 970 -16.40 21.83 -49.91
N ASP A 971 -16.85 20.65 -49.49
CA ASP A 971 -16.70 19.37 -50.21
C ASP A 971 -18.04 18.75 -50.66
N ALA A 972 -18.12 17.41 -50.73
CA ALA A 972 -19.29 16.64 -51.17
C ALA A 972 -20.23 16.21 -50.02
N THR A 973 -19.81 16.45 -48.79
CA THR A 973 -20.37 15.97 -47.52
C THR A 973 -20.65 17.13 -46.57
N TRP A 974 -19.79 18.16 -46.58
CA TRP A 974 -19.96 19.42 -45.85
C TRP A 974 -19.95 20.58 -46.86
N THR A 975 -21.03 21.36 -46.95
CA THR A 975 -21.13 22.46 -47.94
C THR A 975 -21.31 23.81 -47.28
N VAL A 976 -21.20 24.88 -48.07
CA VAL A 976 -21.45 26.28 -47.65
C VAL A 976 -22.88 26.51 -47.11
N ALA A 977 -23.80 25.55 -47.30
CA ALA A 977 -25.14 25.60 -46.70
C ALA A 977 -25.23 24.88 -45.34
N ASP A 978 -24.19 24.13 -44.96
CA ASP A 978 -24.11 23.30 -43.76
C ASP A 978 -23.15 23.91 -42.72
N GLY A 979 -22.04 24.52 -43.15
CA GLY A 979 -21.12 25.29 -42.30
C GLY A 979 -19.85 25.82 -43.01
N ALA A 980 -19.39 25.12 -44.04
CA ALA A 980 -18.13 25.36 -44.74
C ALA A 980 -17.92 26.77 -45.30
N ASP A 981 -16.65 27.14 -45.49
CA ASP A 981 -16.22 28.46 -45.97
C ASP A 981 -16.83 28.85 -47.34
N ALA A 982 -17.39 30.05 -47.39
CA ALA A 982 -17.96 30.68 -48.58
C ALA A 982 -16.94 31.45 -49.44
N CYS A 983 -15.68 31.60 -49.01
CA CYS A 983 -14.67 32.48 -49.60
C CYS A 983 -13.44 31.77 -50.19
N ILE A 984 -12.85 30.78 -49.52
CA ILE A 984 -11.80 29.79 -49.88
C ILE A 984 -10.43 30.39 -50.28
N ASN A 985 -10.39 31.69 -50.59
CA ASN A 985 -9.25 32.39 -51.18
C ASN A 985 -9.14 33.84 -50.64
N GLY A 986 -9.75 34.12 -49.49
CA GLY A 986 -10.06 35.46 -49.02
C GLY A 986 -10.43 35.64 -47.54
N ARG A 987 -9.86 34.85 -46.62
CA ARG A 987 -9.76 35.02 -45.15
C ARG A 987 -10.75 35.98 -44.51
N GLY A 988 -11.71 35.42 -43.78
CA GLY A 988 -12.78 36.13 -43.13
C GLY A 988 -12.86 35.97 -41.62
N ASN A 989 -14.08 36.26 -41.17
CA ASN A 989 -14.52 36.35 -39.77
C ASN A 989 -16.05 36.52 -39.63
N SER A 990 -16.80 36.61 -40.74
CA SER A 990 -18.26 36.59 -40.78
C SER A 990 -18.81 35.24 -40.30
N THR A 991 -19.87 35.28 -39.47
CA THR A 991 -20.48 34.09 -38.83
C THR A 991 -21.99 33.97 -39.05
N GLN A 992 -22.63 34.96 -39.71
CA GLN A 992 -24.09 35.09 -39.79
C GLN A 992 -24.66 35.03 -41.21
N ASP A 993 -23.87 35.24 -42.27
CA ASP A 993 -24.33 35.03 -43.65
C ASP A 993 -23.37 34.19 -44.52
N ARG A 994 -22.27 34.74 -45.02
CA ARG A 994 -21.21 34.00 -45.69
C ARG A 994 -20.14 33.69 -44.66
N ILE A 995 -20.16 32.47 -44.13
CA ILE A 995 -19.15 31.98 -43.20
C ILE A 995 -17.77 32.00 -43.90
N GLY A 996 -16.70 32.30 -43.15
CA GLY A 996 -15.32 32.45 -43.67
C GLY A 996 -15.07 33.65 -44.59
N CYS A 997 -16.02 34.59 -44.70
CA CYS A 997 -15.84 35.82 -45.49
C CYS A 997 -15.53 37.06 -44.65
N TYR A 998 -14.83 38.02 -45.27
CA TYR A 998 -14.36 39.24 -44.62
C TYR A 998 -15.50 40.15 -44.13
N ASP A 999 -15.48 40.45 -42.84
CA ASP A 999 -16.33 41.42 -42.13
C ASP A 999 -15.42 42.48 -41.50
N GLU A 1000 -15.59 43.75 -41.89
CA GLU A 1000 -14.68 44.85 -41.51
C GLU A 1000 -14.98 45.46 -40.13
N ASP A 1001 -16.18 45.26 -39.56
CA ASP A 1001 -16.56 45.86 -38.27
C ASP A 1001 -16.95 44.85 -37.17
N GLY A 1002 -17.32 43.62 -37.53
CA GLY A 1002 -17.47 42.49 -36.62
C GLY A 1002 -18.89 42.25 -36.10
N ASP A 1003 -19.94 42.71 -36.80
CA ASP A 1003 -21.33 42.34 -36.45
C ASP A 1003 -21.76 40.94 -36.95
N GLY A 1004 -20.87 40.26 -37.68
CA GLY A 1004 -20.99 38.89 -38.13
C GLY A 1004 -21.48 38.73 -39.57
N TYR A 1005 -21.77 39.84 -40.27
CA TYR A 1005 -22.24 39.82 -41.66
C TYR A 1005 -21.17 40.29 -42.64
N SER A 1006 -20.96 39.53 -43.72
CA SER A 1006 -19.88 39.77 -44.68
C SER A 1006 -20.03 41.08 -45.48
N ASN A 1007 -18.89 41.72 -45.74
CA ASN A 1007 -18.81 42.94 -46.55
C ASN A 1007 -19.30 42.72 -48.01
N PRO A 1008 -20.01 43.68 -48.63
CA PRO A 1008 -20.52 43.53 -50.00
C PRO A 1008 -19.44 43.30 -51.07
N SER A 1009 -19.50 42.14 -51.73
CA SER A 1009 -18.61 41.74 -52.81
C SER A 1009 -19.19 42.06 -54.21
N VAL A 1010 -18.56 41.54 -55.27
CA VAL A 1010 -19.06 41.67 -56.66
C VAL A 1010 -20.17 40.65 -56.99
N ASP A 1011 -20.28 39.62 -56.17
CA ASP A 1011 -21.08 38.40 -56.31
C ASP A 1011 -22.13 38.25 -55.19
N TRP A 1012 -21.98 38.97 -54.07
CA TRP A 1012 -22.90 39.04 -52.95
C TRP A 1012 -23.10 40.49 -52.52
N THR A 1013 -24.32 41.02 -52.69
CA THR A 1013 -24.59 42.44 -52.43
C THR A 1013 -25.58 42.64 -51.28
N VAL A 1014 -25.74 43.89 -50.86
CA VAL A 1014 -26.77 44.36 -49.88
C VAL A 1014 -28.22 44.05 -50.30
N ALA A 1015 -28.45 43.54 -51.51
CA ALA A 1015 -29.76 43.05 -51.96
C ALA A 1015 -29.92 41.52 -51.82
N ASP A 1016 -28.82 40.81 -51.58
CA ASP A 1016 -28.72 39.35 -51.55
C ASP A 1016 -28.50 38.83 -50.11
N GLY A 1017 -27.69 39.53 -49.31
CA GLY A 1017 -27.54 39.30 -47.86
C GLY A 1017 -26.55 40.23 -47.15
N ALA A 1018 -25.46 40.61 -47.85
CA ALA A 1018 -24.32 41.35 -47.32
C ALA A 1018 -24.67 42.61 -46.51
N ASP A 1019 -23.81 42.96 -45.56
CA ASP A 1019 -23.97 44.14 -44.72
C ASP A 1019 -24.16 45.46 -45.53
N ALA A 1020 -24.97 46.37 -44.97
CA ALA A 1020 -25.27 47.66 -45.55
C ALA A 1020 -24.42 48.85 -45.02
N TYR A 1021 -23.56 48.69 -44.01
CA TYR A 1021 -22.99 49.78 -43.22
C TYR A 1021 -21.50 49.70 -42.77
N VAL A 1022 -20.72 48.64 -43.05
CA VAL A 1022 -19.25 48.33 -42.97
C VAL A 1022 -18.26 49.17 -42.11
N GLU A 1023 -18.76 50.04 -41.24
CA GLU A 1023 -18.04 50.90 -40.29
C GLU A 1023 -18.86 51.08 -38.99
N ASP A 1024 -19.91 50.28 -38.74
CA ASP A 1024 -20.86 50.40 -37.62
C ASP A 1024 -21.43 49.03 -37.18
N PRO A 1025 -20.76 48.34 -36.23
CA PRO A 1025 -21.04 46.95 -35.85
C PRO A 1025 -22.27 46.81 -34.93
N THR A 1026 -23.32 47.57 -35.24
CA THR A 1026 -24.61 47.53 -34.55
C THR A 1026 -25.79 47.45 -35.53
N ARG A 1027 -25.54 47.44 -36.86
CA ARG A 1027 -26.58 47.66 -37.87
C ARG A 1027 -26.23 47.09 -39.27
N TRP A 1028 -26.40 45.80 -39.52
CA TRP A 1028 -26.34 45.22 -40.86
C TRP A 1028 -27.51 45.57 -41.83
N ILE A 1029 -28.76 45.69 -41.35
CA ILE A 1029 -29.94 45.76 -42.24
C ILE A 1029 -30.30 47.19 -42.72
N LYS A 1030 -30.47 47.34 -44.04
CA LYS A 1030 -30.87 48.59 -44.70
C LYS A 1030 -32.35 48.97 -44.51
N GLU A 1031 -32.63 49.83 -43.54
CA GLU A 1031 -34.00 50.37 -43.31
C GLU A 1031 -34.64 51.06 -44.53
N ALA A 1032 -35.96 50.89 -44.67
CA ALA A 1032 -36.73 51.48 -45.76
C ALA A 1032 -37.27 52.89 -45.41
N SER A 1033 -36.80 53.91 -46.15
CA SER A 1033 -37.18 55.31 -45.93
C SER A 1033 -38.68 55.59 -46.13
N VAL A 1034 -39.36 56.12 -45.12
CA VAL A 1034 -40.77 56.54 -45.17
C VAL A 1034 -40.94 58.06 -45.07
N ASP A 1035 -41.39 58.69 -46.15
CA ASP A 1035 -41.82 60.09 -46.17
C ASP A 1035 -43.12 60.28 -45.35
N ALA A 1036 -43.19 61.36 -44.58
CA ALA A 1036 -44.32 61.65 -43.69
C ALA A 1036 -45.43 62.48 -44.35
N GLU A 1037 -46.70 62.13 -44.10
CA GLU A 1037 -47.90 63.00 -44.08
C GLU A 1037 -49.15 62.18 -43.63
N GLY A 1038 -50.23 62.84 -43.18
CA GLY A 1038 -51.57 62.23 -43.30
C GLY A 1038 -52.19 61.37 -42.18
N LEU A 1039 -52.30 61.91 -40.95
CA LEU A 1039 -53.49 61.83 -40.07
C LEU A 1039 -54.42 60.57 -40.05
N SER A 1040 -54.52 59.96 -38.86
CA SER A 1040 -55.76 59.73 -38.07
C SER A 1040 -56.46 58.34 -37.96
N SER A 1041 -56.58 57.93 -36.68
CA SER A 1041 -57.80 57.44 -35.99
C SER A 1041 -58.14 55.93 -35.89
N VAL A 1042 -58.60 55.60 -34.67
CA VAL A 1042 -59.50 54.51 -34.19
C VAL A 1042 -59.13 53.00 -34.29
N SER A 1043 -59.04 52.42 -33.09
CA SER A 1043 -59.71 51.17 -32.63
C SER A 1043 -59.64 49.86 -33.43
N SER A 1044 -58.95 48.89 -32.82
CA SER A 1044 -59.47 47.59 -32.32
C SER A 1044 -60.61 46.83 -33.04
N LEU A 1045 -60.46 45.50 -33.10
CA LEU A 1045 -61.35 44.46 -33.68
C LEU A 1045 -61.37 44.45 -35.24
N VAL A 1046 -61.51 43.34 -35.98
CA VAL A 1046 -62.35 42.12 -35.78
C VAL A 1046 -61.71 40.84 -36.40
N TYR A 1047 -62.08 39.67 -35.87
CA TYR A 1047 -61.90 38.29 -36.40
C TYR A 1047 -61.99 38.08 -37.93
N GLY A 1048 -61.01 37.36 -38.52
CA GLY A 1048 -61.09 35.90 -38.76
C GLY A 1048 -61.71 35.30 -40.05
N LEU A 1049 -61.31 34.04 -40.31
CA LEU A 1049 -61.91 32.96 -41.16
C LEU A 1049 -61.72 32.95 -42.70
N GLY A 1050 -61.40 31.76 -43.24
CA GLY A 1050 -61.59 31.32 -44.65
C GLY A 1050 -60.31 31.28 -45.51
N ALA A 1051 -59.65 30.16 -45.88
CA ALA A 1051 -59.94 28.71 -46.04
C ALA A 1051 -60.29 28.22 -47.47
N PHE A 1052 -59.95 26.94 -47.75
CA PHE A 1052 -60.16 26.10 -48.95
C PHE A 1052 -59.22 26.27 -50.18
N ALA A 1053 -58.87 25.24 -50.99
CA ALA A 1053 -58.83 23.75 -50.86
C ALA A 1053 -58.32 23.06 -52.18
N LEU A 1054 -58.23 21.70 -52.17
CA LEU A 1054 -58.25 20.73 -53.32
C LEU A 1054 -56.93 20.57 -54.14
N ILE A 1055 -56.53 19.42 -54.74
CA ILE A 1055 -57.09 18.06 -55.05
C ILE A 1055 -55.95 16.99 -54.82
N GLY A 1056 -56.14 15.69 -54.53
CA GLY A 1056 -57.35 14.91 -54.20
C GLY A 1056 -57.44 13.43 -54.69
N ALA A 1057 -56.57 12.52 -54.22
CA ALA A 1057 -56.77 11.05 -54.06
C ALA A 1057 -56.71 10.04 -55.27
N LEU A 1058 -56.75 8.74 -54.92
CA LEU A 1058 -56.84 7.49 -55.74
C LEU A 1058 -55.52 7.01 -56.40
N VAL A 1059 -55.18 5.72 -56.58
CA VAL A 1059 -55.80 4.37 -56.39
C VAL A 1059 -54.71 3.45 -55.77
N GLY A 1060 -54.89 2.37 -55.01
CA GLY A 1060 -56.06 1.57 -54.53
C GLY A 1060 -55.54 0.32 -53.76
N GLY A 1061 -56.22 -0.85 -53.79
CA GLY A 1061 -55.68 -2.08 -53.14
C GLY A 1061 -56.35 -3.42 -53.48
N ALA A 1062 -55.64 -4.53 -53.23
CA ALA A 1062 -56.15 -5.91 -53.30
C ALA A 1062 -55.30 -6.92 -52.48
N PHE A 1063 -55.95 -7.57 -51.50
CA PHE A 1063 -55.97 -9.03 -51.25
C PHE A 1063 -54.72 -9.90 -51.52
N PHE A 1064 -54.23 -10.61 -50.49
CA PHE A 1064 -54.58 -12.04 -50.27
C PHE A 1064 -54.35 -12.52 -48.81
N LEU A 1065 -54.55 -13.82 -48.55
CA LEU A 1065 -54.84 -14.44 -47.25
C LEU A 1065 -53.65 -15.13 -46.56
N ARG A 1066 -53.83 -15.40 -45.26
CA ARG A 1066 -53.09 -16.38 -44.45
C ARG A 1066 -52.88 -17.74 -45.15
N GLY A 1067 -51.67 -18.29 -45.01
CA GLY A 1067 -51.46 -19.52 -44.24
C GLY A 1067 -51.13 -20.84 -44.98
N ARG A 1068 -49.98 -21.44 -44.57
CA ARG A 1068 -49.55 -22.86 -44.69
C ARG A 1068 -49.56 -23.55 -46.07
N GLY A 1069 -48.40 -24.10 -46.46
CA GLY A 1069 -48.35 -25.49 -46.94
C GLY A 1069 -47.46 -25.82 -48.15
N GLU A 1070 -46.15 -26.00 -47.90
CA GLU A 1070 -45.25 -26.94 -48.61
C GLU A 1070 -44.99 -26.76 -50.13
N SER A 1071 -44.09 -27.59 -50.67
CA SER A 1071 -43.48 -27.60 -52.03
C SER A 1071 -42.42 -26.52 -52.31
N GLU A 1072 -41.32 -26.77 -53.03
CA GLU A 1072 -40.69 -28.01 -53.53
C GLU A 1072 -39.21 -27.75 -53.93
N GLU A 1073 -38.41 -28.82 -54.15
CA GLU A 1073 -37.20 -28.96 -55.02
C GLU A 1073 -36.12 -27.84 -55.14
N GLU A 1074 -34.79 -28.07 -55.15
CA GLU A 1074 -33.96 -29.28 -55.38
C GLU A 1074 -32.72 -29.39 -54.45
N LYS A 1075 -32.48 -30.62 -53.95
CA LYS A 1075 -31.21 -31.43 -53.93
C LYS A 1075 -29.88 -30.70 -53.57
N ALA A 1076 -29.17 -30.94 -52.46
CA ALA A 1076 -28.98 -32.07 -51.50
C ALA A 1076 -27.90 -33.13 -51.83
N TRP A 1077 -26.79 -33.07 -51.07
CA TRP A 1077 -25.84 -34.14 -50.67
C TRP A 1077 -24.99 -33.53 -49.52
N ASN A 1078 -24.71 -34.08 -48.31
CA ASN A 1078 -24.79 -35.40 -47.67
C ASN A 1078 -23.71 -36.45 -48.03
N GLN A 1079 -22.59 -36.45 -47.31
CA GLN A 1079 -21.85 -37.64 -46.86
C GLN A 1079 -20.74 -37.21 -45.87
N SER A 1080 -20.49 -37.88 -44.74
CA SER A 1080 -21.30 -38.87 -43.99
C SER A 1080 -20.77 -39.05 -42.56
N GLN A 1081 -21.67 -39.34 -41.61
CA GLN A 1081 -21.28 -39.76 -40.25
C GLN A 1081 -20.77 -41.20 -40.20
N GLY A 1082 -19.88 -41.49 -39.24
CA GLY A 1082 -20.33 -42.17 -38.02
C GLY A 1082 -19.86 -43.61 -37.76
N GLY A 1083 -19.50 -43.87 -36.49
CA GLY A 1083 -19.43 -45.20 -35.88
C GLY A 1083 -18.31 -45.35 -34.85
N LEU A 1084 -18.48 -46.05 -33.72
CA LEU A 1084 -19.69 -46.64 -33.11
C LEU A 1084 -19.47 -46.78 -31.58
N PRO A 1085 -20.54 -46.83 -30.75
CA PRO A 1085 -20.43 -47.14 -29.32
C PRO A 1085 -20.50 -48.65 -29.02
N GLY A 1086 -19.90 -49.06 -27.90
CA GLY A 1086 -20.26 -50.27 -27.13
C GLY A 1086 -19.57 -51.59 -27.51
N MET A 1087 -18.79 -52.14 -26.57
CA MET A 1087 -18.46 -53.58 -26.51
C MET A 1087 -19.61 -54.34 -25.81
N PRO A 1088 -20.02 -55.53 -26.26
CA PRO A 1088 -19.26 -56.79 -26.02
C PRO A 1088 -19.47 -57.89 -27.12
N PRO A 1089 -19.06 -59.19 -26.98
CA PRO A 1089 -17.96 -59.83 -26.23
C PRO A 1089 -17.09 -60.83 -27.07
N MET A 1090 -16.11 -61.48 -26.38
CA MET A 1090 -15.51 -62.81 -26.64
C MET A 1090 -14.50 -63.04 -27.81
N GLY A 1091 -13.22 -63.19 -27.43
CA GLY A 1091 -12.57 -64.53 -27.53
C GLY A 1091 -11.24 -64.66 -28.31
N GLY A 1092 -10.09 -64.73 -27.61
CA GLY A 1092 -8.79 -65.07 -28.23
C GLY A 1092 -7.57 -65.05 -27.29
N GLN A 1093 -7.30 -66.15 -26.58
CA GLN A 1093 -6.05 -66.44 -25.85
C GLN A 1093 -4.85 -66.68 -26.80
N PRO A 1094 -3.55 -66.68 -26.37
CA PRO A 1094 -3.07 -67.14 -25.05
C PRO A 1094 -1.87 -66.44 -24.37
N ALA A 1095 -1.71 -66.76 -23.06
CA ALA A 1095 -0.50 -66.71 -22.22
C ALA A 1095 0.18 -65.34 -21.97
N GLY A 1096 0.57 -65.00 -20.72
CA GLY A 1096 0.39 -65.69 -19.43
C GLY A 1096 0.91 -64.82 -18.28
N GLY A 1097 0.67 -65.20 -17.01
CA GLY A 1097 1.13 -64.40 -15.86
C GLY A 1097 0.85 -65.04 -14.51
N MET A 1098 1.29 -64.35 -13.46
CA MET A 1098 1.05 -64.56 -12.01
C MET A 1098 1.24 -63.19 -11.31
N ALA A 1099 0.83 -62.94 -10.06
CA ALA A 1099 -0.43 -63.19 -9.35
C ALA A 1099 -0.26 -62.69 -7.89
N MET A 1100 -0.91 -61.59 -7.49
CA MET A 1100 -1.03 -61.18 -6.08
C MET A 1100 -2.43 -61.53 -5.52
N PRO A 1101 -2.56 -61.93 -4.23
CA PRO A 1101 -3.84 -62.22 -3.59
C PRO A 1101 -4.37 -61.05 -2.73
N ASP A 1102 -5.69 -60.85 -2.70
CA ASP A 1102 -6.36 -59.91 -1.78
C ASP A 1102 -6.63 -60.54 -0.40
N PHE A 1103 -6.66 -59.72 0.65
CA PHE A 1103 -7.31 -60.05 1.92
C PHE A 1103 -7.95 -58.84 2.63
N SER A 1104 -9.22 -58.54 2.34
CA SER A 1104 -10.03 -57.67 3.21
C SER A 1104 -10.61 -58.44 4.42
N ALA A 1105 -10.15 -58.19 5.66
CA ALA A 1105 -10.83 -58.64 6.89
C ALA A 1105 -10.40 -57.96 8.23
N GLN A 1106 -11.19 -57.00 8.72
CA GLN A 1106 -11.36 -56.67 10.16
C GLN A 1106 -11.95 -57.90 10.93
N PRO A 1107 -11.90 -58.07 12.30
CA PRO A 1107 -12.20 -57.01 13.30
C PRO A 1107 -11.71 -57.14 14.81
N VAL A 1108 -12.04 -56.11 15.62
CA VAL A 1108 -12.29 -56.02 17.11
C VAL A 1108 -11.21 -56.25 18.20
N ALA A 1109 -10.71 -55.13 18.75
CA ALA A 1109 -10.92 -54.58 20.11
C ALA A 1109 -10.72 -55.41 21.42
N ALA A 1110 -9.92 -54.86 22.35
CA ALA A 1110 -10.18 -54.79 23.81
C ALA A 1110 -9.21 -53.83 24.56
N ALA A 1111 -9.63 -53.21 25.67
CA ALA A 1111 -8.80 -52.38 26.58
C ALA A 1111 -8.75 -52.98 28.01
N VAL A 1112 -7.83 -52.53 28.91
CA VAL A 1112 -8.03 -52.37 30.38
C VAL A 1112 -6.78 -51.90 31.20
N ALA A 1113 -6.94 -50.76 31.89
CA ALA A 1113 -6.46 -50.32 33.23
C ALA A 1113 -4.95 -50.25 33.69
N MET A 1114 -4.67 -49.18 34.45
CA MET A 1114 -3.48 -48.89 35.30
C MET A 1114 -3.48 -49.68 36.65
N PRO A 1115 -2.39 -49.70 37.45
CA PRO A 1115 -2.29 -48.76 38.60
C PRO A 1115 -0.88 -48.33 39.13
N ASN A 1116 -0.87 -47.29 39.97
CA ASN A 1116 0.24 -46.59 40.68
C ASN A 1116 0.70 -47.26 42.02
N PHE A 1117 1.96 -47.09 42.52
CA PHE A 1117 2.30 -46.80 43.96
C PHE A 1117 3.81 -46.55 44.35
N ALA A 1118 4.19 -45.28 44.57
CA ALA A 1118 5.01 -44.64 45.66
C ALA A 1118 6.32 -45.21 46.35
N ALA A 1119 7.41 -44.41 46.29
CA ALA A 1119 8.11 -43.67 47.39
C ALA A 1119 9.24 -44.23 48.35
N GLN A 1120 10.41 -43.52 48.36
CA GLN A 1120 11.23 -43.01 49.53
C GLN A 1120 12.08 -44.01 50.40
N PRO A 1121 13.00 -43.61 51.36
CA PRO A 1121 13.85 -42.40 51.58
C PRO A 1121 15.32 -42.60 52.15
N VAL A 1122 16.02 -41.49 52.52
CA VAL A 1122 17.05 -41.27 53.60
C VAL A 1122 18.56 -41.12 53.23
N ALA A 1123 19.24 -40.16 53.88
CA ALA A 1123 20.64 -39.72 53.67
C ALA A 1123 21.55 -39.78 54.93
N GLN A 1124 22.88 -39.54 54.82
CA GLN A 1124 23.70 -38.86 55.86
C GLN A 1124 25.12 -38.38 55.42
N GLN A 1125 25.69 -37.46 56.21
CA GLN A 1125 26.97 -36.70 56.09
C GLN A 1125 27.85 -36.97 57.37
N PRO A 1126 28.97 -36.29 57.75
CA PRO A 1126 29.96 -35.41 57.06
C PRO A 1126 31.47 -35.58 57.47
N ALA A 1127 32.35 -34.64 57.04
CA ALA A 1127 33.54 -34.07 57.74
C ALA A 1127 34.92 -34.80 57.78
N ALA A 1128 36.11 -34.16 57.95
CA ALA A 1128 36.63 -32.77 57.75
C ALA A 1128 38.15 -32.61 58.15
N SER A 1129 38.77 -31.44 57.87
CA SER A 1129 40.03 -30.82 58.44
C SER A 1129 41.42 -31.36 57.98
N TYR A 1130 42.53 -30.60 57.89
CA TYR A 1130 43.10 -29.42 58.63
C TYR A 1130 43.93 -28.49 57.69
N ALA A 1131 43.89 -27.13 57.75
CA ALA A 1131 44.52 -26.15 58.68
C ALA A 1131 46.04 -25.89 58.46
N ALA A 1132 46.65 -24.68 58.58
CA ALA A 1132 46.24 -23.26 58.79
C ALA A 1132 47.55 -22.37 58.87
N PRO A 1133 47.56 -21.05 59.20
CA PRO A 1133 46.51 -20.01 59.39
C PRO A 1133 46.77 -18.82 58.38
N ALA A 1134 46.61 -17.48 58.52
CA ALA A 1134 46.01 -16.45 59.42
C ALA A 1134 46.23 -15.07 58.69
N VAL A 1135 45.68 -13.88 58.98
CA VAL A 1135 44.42 -13.21 59.45
C VAL A 1135 44.61 -11.70 59.08
N GLU A 1136 43.69 -10.71 59.11
CA GLU A 1136 42.37 -10.43 59.70
C GLU A 1136 41.82 -9.15 58.97
N ALA A 1137 40.52 -8.85 58.73
CA ALA A 1137 39.26 -9.61 58.67
C ALA A 1137 38.09 -8.69 58.18
N ALA A 1138 36.95 -9.31 57.84
CA ALA A 1138 35.56 -8.78 57.84
C ALA A 1138 35.01 -7.85 56.71
N PRO A 1139 34.14 -8.43 55.85
CA PRO A 1139 32.94 -7.78 55.27
C PRO A 1139 31.62 -8.52 55.68
N VAL A 1140 30.50 -8.32 54.95
CA VAL A 1140 29.11 -8.77 55.28
C VAL A 1140 28.42 -9.46 54.08
N ALA A 1141 27.39 -10.30 54.32
CA ALA A 1141 26.71 -11.22 53.36
C ALA A 1141 25.59 -10.54 52.50
N GLN A 1142 24.98 -11.14 51.43
CA GLN A 1142 24.23 -12.43 51.33
C GLN A 1142 24.56 -13.32 50.09
N GLN A 1143 23.60 -14.07 49.50
CA GLN A 1143 23.81 -15.37 48.76
C GLN A 1143 23.02 -15.57 47.43
N PRO A 1144 23.38 -16.58 46.58
CA PRO A 1144 22.84 -16.83 45.21
C PRO A 1144 21.73 -17.92 45.08
N VAL A 1145 21.34 -18.28 43.84
CA VAL A 1145 20.13 -19.06 43.42
C VAL A 1145 20.47 -20.21 42.43
N VAL A 1146 19.54 -21.17 42.20
CA VAL A 1146 19.67 -22.40 41.33
C VAL A 1146 18.34 -22.70 40.59
N GLN A 1147 18.38 -23.41 39.44
CA GLN A 1147 17.27 -23.70 38.50
C GLN A 1147 16.29 -24.87 38.89
N PRO A 1148 15.09 -24.98 38.25
CA PRO A 1148 14.07 -26.03 38.42
C PRO A 1148 13.91 -27.02 37.21
N ALA A 1149 12.84 -27.85 37.20
CA ALA A 1149 12.61 -28.98 36.27
C ALA A 1149 11.14 -29.07 35.73
N PRO A 1150 10.83 -29.85 34.67
CA PRO A 1150 9.60 -29.72 33.84
C PRO A 1150 8.32 -30.46 34.31
N VAL A 1151 7.25 -30.37 33.51
CA VAL A 1151 5.81 -30.64 33.84
C VAL A 1151 5.16 -31.66 32.86
N ALA A 1152 3.96 -32.17 33.13
CA ALA A 1152 3.27 -33.23 32.37
C ALA A 1152 1.88 -32.83 31.80
N ALA A 1153 1.40 -33.57 30.79
CA ALA A 1153 0.30 -33.21 29.87
C ALA A 1153 -1.16 -33.51 30.32
N ASP A 1154 -2.14 -33.01 29.55
CA ASP A 1154 -3.58 -32.99 29.86
C ASP A 1154 -4.37 -34.18 29.23
N PRO A 1155 -5.19 -34.93 30.02
CA PRO A 1155 -5.95 -36.08 29.54
C PRO A 1155 -7.23 -35.77 28.73
N ALA A 1156 -7.66 -34.52 28.60
CA ALA A 1156 -8.82 -34.16 27.77
C ALA A 1156 -8.52 -34.31 26.27
N ARG A 1157 -7.33 -33.85 25.85
CA ARG A 1157 -6.82 -33.95 24.47
C ARG A 1157 -6.69 -35.40 24.01
N THR A 1158 -6.11 -36.26 24.85
CA THR A 1158 -5.99 -37.71 24.59
C THR A 1158 -7.34 -38.43 24.41
N TYR A 1159 -8.44 -37.88 24.93
CA TYR A 1159 -9.79 -38.45 24.72
C TYR A 1159 -10.38 -38.06 23.36
N TYR A 1160 -10.07 -36.86 22.86
CA TYR A 1160 -10.47 -36.40 21.53
C TYR A 1160 -9.72 -37.15 20.43
N GLU A 1161 -8.39 -37.19 20.53
CA GLU A 1161 -7.50 -37.93 19.62
C GLU A 1161 -7.90 -39.42 19.58
N GLY A 1162 -8.22 -40.00 20.74
CA GLY A 1162 -8.74 -41.38 20.83
C GLY A 1162 -10.10 -41.63 20.18
N LEU A 1163 -10.91 -40.60 19.91
CA LEU A 1163 -12.16 -40.72 19.12
C LEU A 1163 -11.90 -40.50 17.62
N LEU A 1164 -11.03 -39.56 17.26
CA LEU A 1164 -10.56 -39.35 15.88
C LEU A 1164 -9.92 -40.63 15.32
N ALA A 1165 -9.00 -41.25 16.07
CA ALA A 1165 -8.34 -42.51 15.72
C ALA A 1165 -9.28 -43.74 15.65
N GLN A 1166 -10.54 -43.61 16.11
CA GLN A 1166 -11.59 -44.61 15.91
C GLN A 1166 -12.47 -44.33 14.66
N GLY A 1167 -12.10 -43.34 13.84
CA GLY A 1167 -12.80 -42.99 12.60
C GLY A 1167 -14.07 -42.16 12.79
N TYR A 1168 -14.23 -41.47 13.93
CA TYR A 1168 -15.29 -40.48 14.10
C TYR A 1168 -14.85 -39.15 13.44
N PRO A 1169 -15.66 -38.54 12.54
CA PRO A 1169 -15.34 -37.25 11.95
C PRO A 1169 -15.12 -36.16 13.02
N ALA A 1170 -14.18 -35.25 12.78
CA ALA A 1170 -13.75 -34.27 13.78
C ALA A 1170 -14.88 -33.47 14.46
N PRO A 1171 -15.96 -33.01 13.77
CA PRO A 1171 -17.08 -32.34 14.44
C PRO A 1171 -17.90 -33.25 15.38
N ASP A 1172 -18.06 -34.53 15.03
CA ASP A 1172 -18.75 -35.52 15.87
C ASP A 1172 -17.86 -35.93 17.06
N ALA A 1173 -16.57 -36.19 16.82
CA ALA A 1173 -15.59 -36.47 17.87
C ALA A 1173 -15.49 -35.30 18.86
N LEU A 1174 -15.55 -34.06 18.37
CA LEU A 1174 -15.53 -32.85 19.19
C LEU A 1174 -16.81 -32.72 20.01
N GLY A 1175 -17.97 -32.90 19.38
CA GLY A 1175 -19.27 -32.91 20.06
C GLY A 1175 -19.41 -34.03 21.11
N TYR A 1176 -18.75 -35.18 20.92
CA TYR A 1176 -18.65 -36.24 21.92
C TYR A 1176 -17.66 -35.90 23.05
N THR A 1177 -16.50 -35.31 22.75
CA THR A 1177 -15.53 -34.89 23.78
C THR A 1177 -16.08 -33.78 24.65
N GLN A 1178 -16.65 -32.73 24.06
CA GLN A 1178 -17.33 -31.62 24.76
C GLN A 1178 -18.47 -32.10 25.67
N GLN A 1179 -19.06 -33.27 25.39
CA GLN A 1179 -20.10 -33.87 26.23
C GLN A 1179 -19.57 -34.41 27.57
N TYR A 1180 -18.26 -34.67 27.69
CA TYR A 1180 -17.60 -35.16 28.90
C TYR A 1180 -16.59 -34.17 29.48
N TYR A 1181 -15.91 -33.40 28.63
CA TYR A 1181 -14.95 -32.35 28.97
C TYR A 1181 -15.45 -31.00 28.41
N PRO A 1182 -16.46 -30.36 29.03
CA PRO A 1182 -17.17 -29.20 28.45
C PRO A 1182 -16.38 -27.88 28.42
N ALA A 1183 -15.07 -27.92 28.68
CA ALA A 1183 -14.14 -26.81 28.46
C ALA A 1183 -13.12 -27.09 27.33
N PHE A 1184 -13.13 -28.31 26.78
CA PHE A 1184 -12.29 -28.72 25.66
C PHE A 1184 -12.90 -28.21 24.36
N GLN A 1185 -12.18 -27.41 23.57
CA GLN A 1185 -12.74 -26.72 22.40
C GLN A 1185 -12.32 -27.30 21.05
N GLY A 1186 -11.31 -28.17 21.06
CA GLY A 1186 -10.59 -28.77 19.94
C GLY A 1186 -9.25 -29.27 20.46
#